data_AF-A0A919LFN8-F1
#
_entry.id   AF-A0A919LFN8-F1
#
_cell.length_a   1.000
_cell.length_b   1.000
_cell.length_c   1.000
_cell.angle_alpha   90.00
_cell.angle_beta   90.00
_cell.angle_gamma   90.00
#
_symmetry.space_group_name_H-M   'P 1'
#
loop_
_entity.id
_entity.type
_entity.pdbx_description
1 polymer ?
#
loop_
_entity_poly.entity_id
_entity_poly.type
_entity_poly.pdbx_seq_one_letter_code
_entity_poly.pdbx_strand_id
1 'polypeptide(L)'
;MPNTLATPAEPIDGAALLDDVEAFHRRFNVFPHEAAYVAVTLWDAHAHLLDCFEATPRLAFLSPEPGSGKSRALEIVETLTPRAETTVNASSNSLFRLVDAPEGRPTLLFDEIDTVFGPKAGDNEPVRGFLNTGYRRIGGMHRCVGDGSNQVVQKFSSYCAVAMAGLGSLPDTILTRSVIIRMRRRAPNEKCEPYRQRTDEKVGHALRDRLATWADSVREQLSGAWPVLPEGVVDRPADVWEPLLAVAEAAGGTWPERARAACLELVNAAHDSDEASLGIRLLTDLRDKVFCGADRMPTAVILEQLLGMDDGPWSDLNDKPITSRTLAKMLGQYVTPKNKPIKPQSVRTASGTPKGYLADDLADAWTRYCPLPPESPQHPQRPQHRRSAVVSLWREPLTASATALRNPPRPPPPPAPDASRLGAATSAGVAAPIRNKTRIRNRSGLLTCAVAVLRLLRIPQGEGRHPAPGGRIEFGPAHHTPGADRARGHGGAAAQPLHRLQPDPLPRPPELHRGTFPTHPRRQRSGLPANQVGGSSLMARKRNPNGAGSIWERSDGRYEARVYVPQPDGTRSRKTVYGKTWAECDAKRQELVLRDRQGIPTPTRSAKLSEWLPFWLETFVKNDRKKTTYAKYETHVRLYLIPNLGSKRLETLGVPDVRRMLAAVTAQASAATAKESHRVLRSALTAANREELISRNVVMLVPAPRVVQRELKPWDLDETLTFLEASRHDPLYAAFVLAVALGLRRGEILGLRWSDIDLERRTLTVRNQIPRVQKELYADSTKNRRTRAIPIPRMCVAPLRWQRMRQAALRAAAKEWEESDYVFTTRSGHPVEPRNLSRSFERIGLDAGLPRIRLHDARHGCATLLFAAGVPPRVVMEILGHSQIAVTMNIYTHVTDGSRREAMGHMDRLLRRRRPAE
;
A
#
# COMPACT_ATOMS: atom_id res chain seq x y z
N MET A 1 -11.67 66.86 -11.66
CA MET A 1 -10.56 66.81 -10.69
C MET A 1 -9.37 66.15 -11.35
N PRO A 2 -8.13 66.60 -11.10
CA PRO A 2 -6.93 66.09 -11.77
C PRO A 2 -6.56 64.67 -11.30
N ASN A 3 -5.71 64.02 -12.09
CA ASN A 3 -5.18 62.69 -11.82
C ASN A 3 -4.16 62.74 -10.67
N THR A 4 -4.44 62.10 -9.53
CA THR A 4 -3.49 61.99 -8.42
C THR A 4 -2.39 61.01 -8.82
N LEU A 5 -1.24 61.53 -9.25
CA LEU A 5 -0.03 60.73 -9.46
C LEU A 5 0.33 60.04 -8.14
N ALA A 6 0.26 58.71 -8.12
CA ALA A 6 0.74 57.93 -6.98
C ALA A 6 2.26 58.11 -6.87
N THR A 7 2.73 58.53 -5.70
CA THR A 7 4.16 58.54 -5.38
C THR A 7 4.70 57.11 -5.58
N PRO A 8 5.83 56.92 -6.27
CA PRO A 8 6.46 55.61 -6.30
C PRO A 8 6.76 55.16 -4.86
N ALA A 9 6.34 53.95 -4.51
CA ALA A 9 6.67 53.37 -3.21
C ALA A 9 8.19 53.23 -3.07
N GLU A 10 8.71 53.37 -1.86
CA GLU A 10 10.12 53.16 -1.60
C GLU A 10 10.52 51.72 -2.00
N PRO A 11 11.67 51.52 -2.67
CA PRO A 11 12.08 50.19 -3.11
C PRO A 11 12.30 49.29 -1.89
N ILE A 12 11.61 48.16 -1.86
CA ILE A 12 11.68 47.22 -0.74
C ILE A 12 13.06 46.55 -0.75
N ASP A 13 13.82 46.73 0.34
CA ASP A 13 15.04 45.98 0.60
C ASP A 13 14.71 44.48 0.70
N GLY A 14 15.17 43.72 -0.31
CA GLY A 14 14.94 42.29 -0.41
C GLY A 14 15.65 41.49 0.67
N ALA A 15 16.88 41.88 1.05
CA ALA A 15 17.63 41.20 2.10
C ALA A 15 16.96 41.37 3.46
N ALA A 16 16.56 42.60 3.81
CA ALA A 16 15.83 42.87 5.04
C ALA A 16 14.44 42.21 5.07
N LEU A 17 13.76 42.10 3.92
CA LEU A 17 12.50 41.36 3.82
C LEU A 17 12.67 39.85 4.03
N LEU A 18 13.70 39.24 3.46
CA LEU A 18 13.99 37.82 3.70
C LEU A 18 14.41 37.59 5.17
N ASP A 19 15.16 38.50 5.78
CA ASP A 19 15.50 38.42 7.21
C ASP A 19 14.23 38.50 8.12
N ASP A 20 13.26 39.36 7.79
CA ASP A 20 11.93 39.41 8.46
C ASP A 20 11.17 38.06 8.35
N VAL A 21 11.16 37.46 7.15
CA VAL A 21 10.49 36.18 6.88
C VAL A 21 11.20 35.03 7.61
N GLU A 22 12.53 35.02 7.61
CA GLU A 22 13.33 34.04 8.35
C GLU A 22 13.09 34.14 9.85
N ALA A 23 13.04 35.36 10.40
CA ALA A 23 12.68 35.60 11.79
C ALA A 23 11.27 35.09 12.12
N PHE A 24 10.31 35.25 11.21
CA PHE A 24 8.97 34.69 11.35
C PHE A 24 8.97 33.15 11.39
N HIS A 25 9.78 32.47 10.58
CA HIS A 25 9.99 31.02 10.71
C HIS A 25 10.63 30.65 12.05
N ARG A 26 11.69 31.34 12.48
CA ARG A 26 12.43 31.07 13.73
C ARG A 26 11.59 31.24 15.00
N ARG A 27 10.56 32.09 14.98
CA ARG A 27 9.60 32.20 16.10
C ARG A 27 8.83 30.91 16.34
N PHE A 28 8.43 30.18 15.30
CA PHE A 28 7.46 29.07 15.42
C PHE A 28 8.00 27.68 15.04
N ASN A 29 9.12 27.62 14.33
CA ASN A 29 9.78 26.39 13.91
C ASN A 29 11.10 26.20 14.68
N VAL A 30 11.55 24.96 14.75
CA VAL A 30 12.93 24.62 15.12
C VAL A 30 13.43 23.67 14.03
N PHE A 31 14.07 24.24 13.02
CA PHE A 31 14.73 23.45 11.99
C PHE A 31 16.08 22.91 12.50
N PRO A 32 16.53 21.75 12.00
CA PRO A 32 17.69 21.04 12.56
C PRO A 32 19.04 21.73 12.28
N HIS A 33 19.11 22.57 11.25
CA HIS A 33 20.30 23.19 10.67
C HIS A 33 19.98 24.61 10.20
N GLU A 34 20.98 25.49 10.16
CA GLU A 34 20.80 26.90 9.72
C GLU A 34 20.44 26.98 8.22
N ALA A 35 21.04 26.13 7.38
CA ALA A 35 20.71 26.00 5.96
C ALA A 35 19.22 25.77 5.69
N ALA A 36 18.50 25.12 6.60
CA ALA A 36 17.07 24.87 6.45
C ALA A 36 16.21 26.15 6.58
N TYR A 37 16.62 27.12 7.41
CA TYR A 37 15.91 28.41 7.48
C TYR A 37 16.12 29.21 6.19
N VAL A 38 17.36 29.25 5.69
CA VAL A 38 17.71 29.90 4.42
C VAL A 38 16.91 29.29 3.27
N ALA A 39 16.91 27.96 3.16
CA ALA A 39 16.25 27.26 2.06
C ALA A 39 14.72 27.39 2.05
N VAL A 40 14.06 27.38 3.22
CA VAL A 40 12.61 27.58 3.32
C VAL A 40 12.24 29.04 3.01
N THR A 41 12.98 30.00 3.57
CA THR A 41 12.75 31.45 3.34
C THR A 41 12.87 31.81 1.85
N LEU A 42 13.89 31.29 1.16
CA LEU A 42 14.04 31.45 -0.28
C LEU A 42 12.95 30.73 -1.07
N TRP A 43 12.45 29.58 -0.60
CA TRP A 43 11.39 28.83 -1.28
C TRP A 43 10.04 29.56 -1.23
N ASP A 44 9.70 30.16 -0.08
CA ASP A 44 8.49 30.96 0.10
C ASP A 44 8.52 32.20 -0.80
N ALA A 45 9.67 32.87 -0.90
CA ALA A 45 9.89 33.97 -1.85
C ALA A 45 9.80 33.51 -3.32
N HIS A 46 10.40 32.37 -3.68
CA HIS A 46 10.31 31.80 -5.04
C HIS A 46 8.86 31.48 -5.45
N ALA A 47 7.95 31.19 -4.52
CA ALA A 47 6.55 30.90 -4.84
C ALA A 47 5.82 32.09 -5.50
N HIS A 48 6.24 33.33 -5.22
CA HIS A 48 5.77 34.56 -5.88
C HIS A 48 6.41 34.80 -7.27
N LEU A 49 7.46 34.06 -7.58
CA LEU A 49 8.34 34.23 -8.75
C LEU A 49 8.30 33.04 -9.73
N LEU A 50 7.35 32.10 -9.54
CA LEU A 50 7.18 30.91 -10.37
C LEU A 50 7.19 31.15 -11.89
N ASP A 51 6.67 32.28 -12.38
CA ASP A 51 6.67 32.56 -13.82
C ASP A 51 8.05 32.94 -14.41
N CYS A 52 9.05 33.22 -13.58
CA CYS A 52 10.42 33.55 -14.02
C CYS A 52 11.26 32.31 -14.39
N PHE A 53 10.85 31.11 -13.95
CA PHE A 53 11.71 29.91 -13.97
C PHE A 53 11.18 28.78 -14.89
N GLU A 54 12.09 27.91 -15.35
CA GLU A 54 11.72 26.65 -16.01
C GLU A 54 11.43 25.52 -15.00
N ALA A 55 12.18 25.45 -13.91
CA ALA A 55 12.01 24.48 -12.84
C ALA A 55 11.27 25.10 -11.64
N THR A 56 10.79 24.28 -10.70
CA THR A 56 10.30 24.75 -9.40
C THR A 56 10.64 23.72 -8.32
N PRO A 57 11.52 24.04 -7.35
CA PRO A 57 11.84 23.13 -6.25
C PRO A 57 10.56 22.65 -5.54
N ARG A 58 10.54 21.36 -5.19
CA ARG A 58 9.59 20.84 -4.19
C ARG A 58 10.17 21.10 -2.80
N LEU A 59 9.33 21.44 -1.82
CA LEU A 59 9.77 21.53 -0.41
C LEU A 59 9.25 20.31 0.36
N ALA A 60 10.11 19.62 1.10
CA ALA A 60 9.77 18.37 1.77
C ALA A 60 10.20 18.34 3.24
N PHE A 61 9.26 18.60 4.15
CA PHE A 61 9.42 18.43 5.60
C PHE A 61 9.19 16.97 5.97
N LEU A 62 10.26 16.20 6.20
CA LEU A 62 10.19 14.75 6.47
C LEU A 62 10.74 14.41 7.86
N SER A 63 10.20 13.38 8.51
CA SER A 63 10.77 12.86 9.77
C SER A 63 10.39 11.40 10.01
N PRO A 64 11.17 10.64 10.79
CA PRO A 64 10.79 9.27 11.18
C PRO A 64 9.56 9.25 12.11
N GLU A 65 9.49 10.18 13.06
CA GLU A 65 8.48 10.18 14.14
C GLU A 65 7.51 11.38 14.06
N PRO A 66 6.28 11.28 14.62
CA PRO A 66 5.38 12.40 14.84
C PRO A 66 5.91 13.44 15.85
N GLY A 67 5.26 14.60 15.92
CA GLY A 67 5.60 15.65 16.91
C GLY A 67 6.88 16.45 16.62
N SER A 68 7.49 16.25 15.45
CA SER A 68 8.66 16.98 14.94
C SER A 68 8.37 18.39 14.41
N GLY A 69 7.09 18.78 14.27
CA GLY A 69 6.72 20.12 13.80
C GLY A 69 6.54 20.29 12.28
N LYS A 70 6.53 19.20 11.48
CA LYS A 70 6.32 19.28 10.02
C LYS A 70 5.06 20.07 9.61
N SER A 71 3.90 19.74 10.18
CA SER A 71 2.64 20.43 9.87
C SER A 71 2.66 21.89 10.35
N ARG A 72 3.34 22.18 11.47
CA ARG A 72 3.62 23.56 11.92
C ARG A 72 4.44 24.34 10.90
N ALA A 73 5.40 23.71 10.21
CA ALA A 73 6.16 24.37 9.16
C ALA A 73 5.28 24.69 7.94
N LEU A 74 4.40 23.77 7.51
CA LEU A 74 3.39 24.06 6.48
C LEU A 74 2.41 25.17 6.91
N GLU A 75 1.91 25.16 8.15
CA GLU A 75 1.02 26.21 8.70
C GLU A 75 1.68 27.61 8.70
N ILE A 76 3.01 27.72 8.63
CA ILE A 76 3.72 29.00 8.47
C ILE A 76 3.88 29.34 6.98
N VAL A 77 4.34 28.40 6.16
CA VAL A 77 4.45 28.54 4.68
C VAL A 77 3.11 28.94 4.04
N GLU A 78 1.99 28.41 4.54
CA GLU A 78 0.62 28.76 4.12
C GLU A 78 0.31 30.26 4.26
N THR A 79 0.90 30.93 5.25
CA THR A 79 0.70 32.37 5.47
C THR A 79 1.63 33.25 4.65
N LEU A 80 2.74 32.70 4.12
CA LEU A 80 3.82 33.43 3.45
C LEU A 80 3.77 33.32 1.90
N THR A 81 3.03 32.35 1.37
CA THR A 81 3.00 32.00 -0.06
C THR A 81 1.72 32.44 -0.79
N PRO A 82 1.76 32.67 -2.11
CA PRO A 82 0.60 33.12 -2.88
C PRO A 82 -0.36 31.96 -3.18
N ARG A 83 -1.68 32.23 -3.06
CA ARG A 83 -2.77 31.26 -3.25
C ARG A 83 -2.45 29.87 -2.66
N ALA A 84 -2.15 29.83 -1.36
CA ALA A 84 -1.91 28.58 -0.65
C ALA A 84 -3.18 27.71 -0.60
N GLU A 85 -3.04 26.44 -0.95
CA GLU A 85 -4.13 25.46 -1.06
C GLU A 85 -3.73 24.16 -0.36
N THR A 86 -4.16 24.01 0.90
CA THR A 86 -3.79 22.87 1.75
C THR A 86 -4.64 21.63 1.47
N THR A 87 -3.97 20.48 1.29
CA THR A 87 -4.55 19.19 0.88
C THR A 87 -3.94 18.04 1.67
N VAL A 88 -4.74 17.04 2.03
CA VAL A 88 -4.25 15.76 2.58
C VAL A 88 -4.35 14.61 1.57
N ASN A 89 -5.38 14.61 0.72
CA ASN A 89 -5.66 13.50 -0.21
C ASN A 89 -6.44 13.97 -1.45
N ALA A 90 -6.01 15.06 -2.08
CA ALA A 90 -6.58 15.52 -3.34
C ALA A 90 -6.37 14.50 -4.47
N SER A 91 -7.40 14.28 -5.28
CA SER A 91 -7.29 13.46 -6.48
C SER A 91 -6.43 14.15 -7.55
N SER A 92 -5.77 13.39 -8.43
CA SER A 92 -5.03 13.98 -9.56
C SER A 92 -5.91 14.92 -10.39
N ASN A 93 -7.17 14.58 -10.61
CA ASN A 93 -8.08 15.37 -11.46
C ASN A 93 -8.53 16.67 -10.79
N SER A 94 -8.59 16.74 -9.45
CA SER A 94 -8.79 18.00 -8.74
C SER A 94 -7.52 18.87 -8.80
N LEU A 95 -6.33 18.27 -8.67
CA LEU A 95 -5.05 19.00 -8.75
C LEU A 95 -4.84 19.64 -10.14
N PHE A 96 -5.04 18.89 -11.24
CA PHE A 96 -4.97 19.45 -12.60
C PHE A 96 -5.96 20.61 -12.82
N ARG A 97 -7.16 20.53 -12.23
CA ARG A 97 -8.17 21.61 -12.34
C ARG A 97 -7.87 22.83 -11.48
N LEU A 98 -7.18 22.65 -10.36
CA LEU A 98 -6.81 23.73 -9.44
C LEU A 98 -5.62 24.54 -9.96
N VAL A 99 -4.68 23.91 -10.69
CA VAL A 99 -3.55 24.60 -11.34
C VAL A 99 -3.99 25.40 -12.57
N ASP A 100 -4.99 24.93 -13.31
CA ASP A 100 -5.58 25.61 -14.48
C ASP A 100 -6.80 26.48 -14.11
N ALA A 101 -7.04 26.75 -12.83
CA ALA A 101 -8.17 27.55 -12.37
C ALA A 101 -7.96 29.04 -12.69
N PRO A 102 -9.04 29.80 -12.98
CA PRO A 102 -8.92 31.17 -13.50
C PRO A 102 -8.36 32.18 -12.49
N GLU A 103 -8.31 31.84 -11.20
CA GLU A 103 -7.77 32.68 -10.13
C GLU A 103 -6.23 32.54 -9.96
N GLY A 104 -5.54 32.01 -10.97
CA GLY A 104 -4.08 31.87 -11.01
C GLY A 104 -3.56 30.55 -10.44
N ARG A 105 -2.25 30.31 -10.54
CA ARG A 105 -1.65 29.04 -10.07
C ARG A 105 -1.57 29.00 -8.54
N PRO A 106 -1.92 27.87 -7.90
CA PRO A 106 -1.86 27.72 -6.45
C PRO A 106 -0.45 27.33 -5.96
N THR A 107 -0.18 27.62 -4.69
CA THR A 107 0.88 26.95 -3.92
C THR A 107 0.26 25.76 -3.18
N LEU A 108 0.54 24.53 -3.60
CA LEU A 108 -0.09 23.34 -3.05
C LEU A 108 0.66 22.84 -1.80
N LEU A 109 -0.03 22.69 -0.68
CA LEU A 109 0.56 22.27 0.59
C LEU A 109 0.00 20.90 1.00
N PHE A 110 0.84 19.85 0.95
CA PHE A 110 0.43 18.49 1.27
C PHE A 110 0.81 18.07 2.70
N ASP A 111 -0.12 18.10 3.65
CA ASP A 111 0.09 17.50 4.97
C ASP A 111 -0.32 16.00 4.98
N GLU A 112 0.25 15.24 5.93
CA GLU A 112 0.22 13.77 5.97
C GLU A 112 0.49 13.09 4.60
N ILE A 113 1.49 13.54 3.83
CA ILE A 113 1.80 12.98 2.48
C ILE A 113 2.14 11.47 2.50
N ASP A 114 2.51 10.92 3.66
CA ASP A 114 2.68 9.48 3.85
C ASP A 114 1.35 8.68 3.80
N THR A 115 0.19 9.35 3.87
CA THR A 115 -1.10 8.76 3.48
C THR A 115 -1.23 8.53 1.97
N VAL A 116 -0.49 9.30 1.17
CA VAL A 116 -0.45 9.21 -0.30
C VAL A 116 0.67 8.29 -0.78
N PHE A 117 1.86 8.32 -0.17
CA PHE A 117 3.03 7.55 -0.65
C PHE A 117 3.69 6.61 0.37
N GLY A 118 3.30 6.64 1.66
CA GLY A 118 3.94 5.84 2.69
C GLY A 118 3.64 4.33 2.58
N PRO A 119 4.30 3.46 3.39
CA PRO A 119 4.27 1.99 3.22
C PRO A 119 2.91 1.29 3.38
N LYS A 120 1.84 2.04 3.71
CA LYS A 120 0.46 1.55 3.90
C LYS A 120 -0.52 2.20 2.90
N ALA A 121 -0.03 3.07 2.02
CA ALA A 121 -0.81 3.74 0.98
C ALA A 121 -1.19 2.77 -0.16
N GLY A 122 -2.04 3.26 -1.07
CA GLY A 122 -2.31 2.59 -2.34
C GLY A 122 -1.29 2.98 -3.41
N ASP A 123 -1.33 2.28 -4.55
CA ASP A 123 -0.65 2.73 -5.77
C ASP A 123 -1.30 4.03 -6.28
N ASN A 124 -0.65 5.15 -5.98
CA ASN A 124 -1.10 6.53 -6.26
C ASN A 124 -0.35 7.17 -7.43
N GLU A 125 0.03 6.35 -8.43
CA GLU A 125 0.74 6.77 -9.64
C GLU A 125 0.20 8.03 -10.35
N PRO A 126 -1.13 8.31 -10.41
CA PRO A 126 -1.64 9.55 -11.01
C PRO A 126 -1.20 10.84 -10.29
N VAL A 127 -1.02 10.79 -8.96
CA VAL A 127 -0.54 11.92 -8.15
C VAL A 127 0.98 12.01 -8.22
N ARG A 128 1.69 10.87 -8.17
CA ARG A 128 3.15 10.83 -8.39
C ARG A 128 3.52 11.40 -9.76
N GLY A 129 2.75 11.07 -10.80
CA GLY A 129 2.87 11.62 -12.14
C GLY A 129 2.70 13.14 -12.18
N PHE A 130 1.64 13.68 -11.57
CA PHE A 130 1.41 15.13 -11.44
C PHE A 130 2.61 15.84 -10.78
N LEU A 131 3.06 15.35 -9.62
CA LEU A 131 4.16 15.97 -8.86
C LEU A 131 5.49 15.93 -9.62
N ASN A 132 5.80 14.80 -10.27
CA ASN A 132 7.05 14.59 -11.02
C ASN A 132 7.15 15.44 -12.29
N THR A 133 6.02 15.72 -12.96
CA THR A 133 6.01 16.50 -14.21
C THR A 133 5.77 17.97 -14.00
N GLY A 134 4.97 18.34 -13.00
CA GLY A 134 4.78 19.74 -12.57
C GLY A 134 6.02 20.40 -11.97
N TYR A 135 7.16 19.71 -11.99
CA TYR A 135 8.46 20.17 -11.53
C TYR A 135 9.16 21.08 -12.55
N ARG A 136 8.90 20.88 -13.85
CA ARG A 136 9.35 21.78 -14.92
C ARG A 136 8.15 22.29 -15.73
N ARG A 137 8.30 23.45 -16.35
CA ARG A 137 7.30 24.15 -17.18
C ARG A 137 7.07 23.47 -18.54
N ILE A 138 6.80 22.17 -18.52
CA ILE A 138 6.48 21.39 -19.72
C ILE A 138 5.14 21.85 -20.31
N GLY A 139 4.96 21.67 -21.63
CA GLY A 139 3.77 22.14 -22.36
C GLY A 139 2.42 21.51 -22.03
N GLY A 140 2.22 20.88 -20.87
CA GLY A 140 0.94 20.38 -20.35
C GLY A 140 0.64 18.89 -20.62
N MET A 141 -0.08 18.26 -19.69
CA MET A 141 -0.57 16.87 -19.76
C MET A 141 -1.95 16.78 -20.40
N HIS A 142 -2.16 15.80 -21.27
CA HIS A 142 -3.48 15.46 -21.78
C HIS A 142 -4.32 14.65 -20.77
N ARG A 143 -5.56 15.07 -20.51
CA ARG A 143 -6.56 14.39 -19.68
C ARG A 143 -7.92 14.41 -20.39
N CYS A 144 -8.73 13.38 -20.18
CA CYS A 144 -10.10 13.36 -20.69
C CYS A 144 -11.04 14.14 -19.74
N VAL A 145 -11.91 14.96 -20.30
CA VAL A 145 -12.85 15.85 -19.58
C VAL A 145 -14.23 15.76 -20.23
N GLY A 146 -15.28 15.92 -19.42
CA GLY A 146 -16.68 15.83 -19.83
C GLY A 146 -17.39 14.62 -19.24
N ASP A 147 -18.63 14.40 -19.64
CA ASP A 147 -19.51 13.37 -19.06
C ASP A 147 -19.91 12.27 -20.05
N GLY A 148 -20.05 11.05 -19.51
CA GLY A 148 -20.44 9.88 -20.29
C GLY A 148 -19.54 9.63 -21.50
N SER A 149 -20.14 9.64 -22.69
CA SER A 149 -19.48 9.53 -24.00
C SER A 149 -18.74 10.79 -24.43
N ASN A 150 -19.10 11.96 -23.91
CA ASN A 150 -18.65 13.26 -24.40
C ASN A 150 -17.32 13.64 -23.74
N GLN A 151 -16.33 12.75 -23.89
CA GLN A 151 -14.97 12.92 -23.40
C GLN A 151 -14.13 13.66 -24.44
N VAL A 152 -13.84 14.94 -24.20
CA VAL A 152 -12.82 15.69 -24.96
C VAL A 152 -11.45 15.50 -24.31
N VAL A 153 -10.39 15.49 -25.12
CA VAL A 153 -9.01 15.53 -24.61
C VAL A 153 -8.65 16.99 -24.38
N GLN A 154 -8.56 17.40 -23.12
CA GLN A 154 -8.08 18.71 -22.70
C GLN A 154 -6.63 18.60 -22.22
N LYS A 155 -5.85 19.65 -22.46
CA LYS A 155 -4.48 19.80 -21.96
C LYS A 155 -4.54 20.57 -20.64
N PHE A 156 -3.80 20.12 -19.63
CA PHE A 156 -3.70 20.77 -18.32
C PHE A 156 -2.26 21.03 -17.92
N SER A 157 -1.99 22.13 -17.22
CA SER A 157 -0.72 22.31 -16.51
C SER A 157 -0.64 21.42 -15.27
N SER A 158 0.59 21.19 -14.82
CA SER A 158 0.88 20.74 -13.45
C SER A 158 1.97 21.59 -12.78
N TYR A 159 2.49 22.60 -13.48
CA TYR A 159 3.55 23.47 -13.00
C TYR A 159 2.99 24.46 -11.97
N CYS A 160 3.45 24.33 -10.73
CA CYS A 160 3.01 25.06 -9.54
C CYS A 160 4.01 24.81 -8.40
N ALA A 161 4.09 25.71 -7.42
CA ALA A 161 4.83 25.45 -6.18
C ALA A 161 4.13 24.33 -5.38
N VAL A 162 4.94 23.44 -4.79
CA VAL A 162 4.43 22.36 -3.92
C VAL A 162 5.34 22.16 -2.71
N ALA A 163 4.77 22.28 -1.51
CA ALA A 163 5.39 21.81 -0.27
C ALA A 163 4.67 20.55 0.26
N MET A 164 5.39 19.72 1.02
CA MET A 164 4.93 18.43 1.54
C MET A 164 5.43 18.19 2.96
N ALA A 165 4.58 17.61 3.82
CA ALA A 165 4.90 17.16 5.17
C ALA A 165 4.46 15.71 5.39
N GLY A 166 5.35 14.85 5.88
CA GLY A 166 5.01 13.44 6.14
C GLY A 166 6.03 12.62 6.92
N LEU A 167 5.64 11.38 7.23
CA LEU A 167 6.46 10.41 7.96
C LEU A 167 7.25 9.49 7.02
N GLY A 168 8.52 9.25 7.36
CA GLY A 168 9.43 8.42 6.56
C GLY A 168 9.91 9.13 5.29
N SER A 169 10.12 8.36 4.22
CA SER A 169 10.61 8.85 2.92
C SER A 169 9.49 9.04 1.90
N LEU A 170 9.68 9.99 0.99
CA LEU A 170 8.94 10.09 -0.27
C LEU A 170 9.55 9.15 -1.32
N PRO A 171 8.84 8.85 -2.43
CA PRO A 171 9.43 8.14 -3.56
C PRO A 171 10.61 8.91 -4.16
N ASP A 172 11.67 8.20 -4.56
CA ASP A 172 12.95 8.76 -5.03
C ASP A 172 12.77 9.78 -6.17
N THR A 173 11.77 9.56 -7.04
CA THR A 173 11.44 10.47 -8.15
C THR A 173 10.92 11.84 -7.69
N ILE A 174 10.36 11.93 -6.48
CA ILE A 174 9.97 13.19 -5.83
C ILE A 174 11.15 13.74 -4.98
N LEU A 175 11.86 12.89 -4.24
CA LEU A 175 13.04 13.30 -3.45
C LEU A 175 14.10 14.00 -4.32
N THR A 176 14.43 13.44 -5.48
CA THR A 176 15.36 14.01 -6.48
C THR A 176 14.87 15.31 -7.16
N ARG A 177 13.73 15.86 -6.72
CA ARG A 177 13.13 17.14 -7.14
C ARG A 177 12.87 18.07 -5.95
N SER A 178 13.32 17.69 -4.75
CA SER A 178 12.96 18.33 -3.49
C SER A 178 14.17 18.90 -2.76
N VAL A 179 13.99 20.08 -2.16
CA VAL A 179 14.75 20.51 -0.99
C VAL A 179 14.19 19.75 0.21
N ILE A 180 15.02 18.93 0.86
CA ILE A 180 14.58 17.98 1.90
C ILE A 180 14.98 18.51 3.28
N ILE A 181 14.00 18.89 4.08
CA ILE A 181 14.19 19.33 5.47
C ILE A 181 13.87 18.15 6.39
N ARG A 182 14.91 17.43 6.86
CA ARG A 182 14.77 16.27 7.77
C ARG A 182 14.51 16.72 9.22
N MET A 183 13.26 17.06 9.51
CA MET A 183 12.78 17.55 10.81
C MET A 183 13.04 16.55 11.95
N ARG A 184 13.76 16.99 12.99
CA ARG A 184 13.93 16.21 14.24
C ARG A 184 12.86 16.58 15.28
N ARG A 185 12.67 15.73 16.30
CA ARG A 185 11.85 16.11 17.47
C ARG A 185 12.67 17.07 18.33
N ARG A 186 12.06 18.20 18.72
CA ARG A 186 12.70 19.22 19.56
C ARG A 186 13.26 18.64 20.86
N ALA A 187 14.49 19.00 21.18
CA ALA A 187 15.10 18.74 22.47
C ALA A 187 14.47 19.60 23.58
N PRO A 188 14.55 19.22 24.88
CA PRO A 188 13.88 19.96 25.97
C PRO A 188 14.34 21.42 26.16
N ASN A 189 15.51 21.77 25.65
CA ASN A 189 16.07 23.12 25.63
C ASN A 189 15.65 23.94 24.38
N GLU A 190 15.23 23.30 23.29
CA GLU A 190 14.81 23.95 22.04
C GLU A 190 13.37 24.50 22.16
N LYS A 191 13.27 25.80 22.52
CA LYS A 191 11.99 26.51 22.66
C LYS A 191 11.59 27.19 21.35
N CYS A 192 10.27 27.27 21.09
CA CYS A 192 9.67 28.15 20.09
C CYS A 192 8.37 28.74 20.67
N GLU A 193 7.86 29.80 20.06
CA GLU A 193 6.57 30.39 20.41
C GLU A 193 5.38 29.48 20.04
N PRO A 194 4.27 29.54 20.81
CA PRO A 194 3.03 28.87 20.44
C PRO A 194 2.24 29.72 19.44
N TYR A 195 2.44 29.47 18.14
CA TYR A 195 1.67 30.09 17.04
C TYR A 195 0.16 30.11 17.30
N ARG A 196 -0.49 31.23 17.00
CA ARG A 196 -1.93 31.43 17.14
C ARG A 196 -2.47 32.10 15.89
N GLN A 197 -3.06 31.30 14.99
CA GLN A 197 -3.69 31.76 13.74
C GLN A 197 -4.32 33.16 13.85
N ARG A 198 -5.31 33.35 14.72
CA ARG A 198 -6.01 34.64 14.99
C ARG A 198 -5.14 35.91 15.16
N THR A 199 -3.86 35.77 15.50
CA THR A 199 -2.89 36.87 15.67
C THR A 199 -1.76 36.77 14.65
N ASP A 200 -1.12 35.61 14.54
CA ASP A 200 0.13 35.46 13.80
C ASP A 200 -0.09 35.25 12.28
N GLU A 201 -1.24 34.70 11.87
CA GLU A 201 -1.66 34.59 10.44
C GLU A 201 -1.68 35.95 9.75
N LYS A 202 -2.09 37.01 10.46
CA LYS A 202 -2.11 38.37 9.94
C LYS A 202 -0.71 38.95 9.72
N VAL A 203 0.25 38.54 10.54
CA VAL A 203 1.65 38.94 10.41
C VAL A 203 2.29 38.20 9.23
N GLY A 204 2.04 36.89 9.09
CA GLY A 204 2.45 36.11 7.93
C GLY A 204 1.87 36.66 6.62
N HIS A 205 0.57 36.97 6.58
CA HIS A 205 -0.07 37.61 5.42
C HIS A 205 0.55 38.98 5.08
N ALA A 206 0.89 39.81 6.08
CA ALA A 206 1.57 41.08 5.81
C ALA A 206 2.98 40.89 5.23
N LEU A 207 3.69 39.81 5.60
CA LEU A 207 4.96 39.43 4.99
C LEU A 207 4.78 38.85 3.59
N ARG A 208 3.77 38.01 3.34
CA ARG A 208 3.37 37.54 1.99
C ARG A 208 3.08 38.70 1.04
N ASP A 209 2.35 39.70 1.50
CA ASP A 209 1.93 40.82 0.66
C ASP A 209 3.12 41.77 0.37
N ARG A 210 4.08 41.89 1.30
CA ARG A 210 5.42 42.48 1.03
C ARG A 210 6.25 41.64 0.05
N LEU A 211 6.28 40.31 0.21
CA LEU A 211 6.97 39.38 -0.71
C LEU A 211 6.42 39.47 -2.13
N ALA A 212 5.10 39.55 -2.32
CA ALA A 212 4.49 39.75 -3.63
C ALA A 212 4.90 41.10 -4.25
N THR A 213 4.85 42.19 -3.45
CA THR A 213 5.25 43.53 -3.90
C THR A 213 6.73 43.59 -4.30
N TRP A 214 7.62 42.98 -3.51
CA TRP A 214 9.03 42.86 -3.83
C TRP A 214 9.27 41.97 -5.06
N ALA A 215 8.62 40.81 -5.14
CA ALA A 215 8.72 39.88 -6.26
C ALA A 215 8.35 40.53 -7.60
N ASP A 216 7.30 41.37 -7.64
CA ASP A 216 6.95 42.11 -8.85
C ASP A 216 8.02 43.14 -9.25
N SER A 217 8.74 43.73 -8.29
CA SER A 217 9.84 44.67 -8.57
C SER A 217 11.11 44.00 -9.15
N VAL A 218 11.38 42.74 -8.77
CA VAL A 218 12.55 41.97 -9.29
C VAL A 218 12.18 41.02 -10.45
N ARG A 219 10.91 40.98 -10.87
CA ARG A 219 10.38 40.01 -11.84
C ARG A 219 11.09 40.05 -13.20
N GLU A 220 11.42 41.25 -13.68
CA GLU A 220 12.15 41.43 -14.95
C GLU A 220 13.63 41.06 -14.83
N GLN A 221 14.29 41.44 -13.72
CA GLN A 221 15.69 41.07 -13.43
C GLN A 221 15.89 39.55 -13.37
N LEU A 222 14.90 38.81 -12.85
CA LEU A 222 14.95 37.36 -12.73
C LEU A 222 14.54 36.61 -14.01
N SER A 223 14.00 37.30 -15.02
CA SER A 223 13.51 36.66 -16.24
C SER A 223 14.65 36.24 -17.16
N GLY A 224 15.19 35.04 -16.94
CA GLY A 224 16.37 34.51 -17.62
C GLY A 224 17.68 34.65 -16.83
N ALA A 225 17.60 34.92 -15.51
CA ALA A 225 18.77 34.90 -14.64
C ALA A 225 19.36 33.48 -14.53
N TRP A 226 20.69 33.37 -14.60
CA TRP A 226 21.42 32.09 -14.55
C TRP A 226 22.51 32.14 -13.46
N PRO A 227 22.16 31.88 -12.19
CA PRO A 227 23.05 32.07 -11.04
C PRO A 227 24.24 31.11 -11.04
N VAL A 228 25.32 31.50 -10.38
CA VAL A 228 26.53 30.65 -10.26
C VAL A 228 26.30 29.59 -9.18
N LEU A 229 26.09 28.35 -9.66
CA LEU A 229 25.95 27.14 -8.84
C LEU A 229 27.28 26.77 -8.15
N PRO A 230 27.25 26.22 -6.91
CA PRO A 230 28.45 25.69 -6.25
C PRO A 230 29.06 24.48 -6.98
N GLU A 231 30.37 24.29 -6.82
CA GLU A 231 31.07 23.11 -7.36
C GLU A 231 30.48 21.80 -6.81
N GLY A 232 30.32 20.80 -7.68
CA GLY A 232 29.67 19.52 -7.38
C GLY A 232 28.13 19.53 -7.48
N VAL A 233 27.47 20.70 -7.48
CA VAL A 233 26.01 20.80 -7.61
C VAL A 233 25.60 20.72 -9.10
N VAL A 234 25.37 19.49 -9.57
CA VAL A 234 25.06 19.18 -10.98
C VAL A 234 23.67 18.56 -11.16
N ASP A 235 23.25 18.35 -12.42
CA ASP A 235 22.01 17.65 -12.82
C ASP A 235 20.74 18.05 -12.03
N ARG A 236 20.28 17.19 -11.12
CA ARG A 236 19.02 17.33 -10.38
C ARG A 236 19.13 18.35 -9.24
N PRO A 237 20.14 18.29 -8.36
CA PRO A 237 20.48 19.38 -7.46
C PRO A 237 20.55 20.76 -8.15
N ALA A 238 21.16 20.84 -9.34
CA ALA A 238 21.22 22.08 -10.12
C ALA A 238 19.81 22.60 -10.50
N ASP A 239 18.98 21.76 -11.17
CA ASP A 239 17.57 22.09 -11.48
C ASP A 239 16.79 22.62 -10.24
N VAL A 240 17.10 22.11 -9.04
CA VAL A 240 16.35 22.38 -7.79
C VAL A 240 16.78 23.70 -7.15
N TRP A 241 18.08 24.01 -7.18
CA TRP A 241 18.65 25.14 -6.45
C TRP A 241 18.79 26.41 -7.28
N GLU A 242 18.86 26.31 -8.61
CA GLU A 242 18.92 27.46 -9.52
C GLU A 242 17.86 28.54 -9.21
N PRO A 243 16.54 28.23 -9.06
CA PRO A 243 15.55 29.26 -8.68
C PRO A 243 15.80 29.91 -7.32
N LEU A 244 16.33 29.17 -6.34
CA LEU A 244 16.56 29.68 -4.98
C LEU A 244 17.82 30.55 -4.90
N LEU A 245 18.86 30.19 -5.66
CA LEU A 245 20.07 31.01 -5.81
C LEU A 245 19.77 32.30 -6.57
N ALA A 246 18.93 32.25 -7.62
CA ALA A 246 18.51 33.45 -8.34
C ALA A 246 17.73 34.41 -7.44
N VAL A 247 16.77 33.91 -6.64
CA VAL A 247 16.05 34.71 -5.62
C VAL A 247 17.01 35.32 -4.61
N ALA A 248 18.03 34.59 -4.15
CA ALA A 248 19.04 35.11 -3.23
C ALA A 248 19.91 36.20 -3.87
N GLU A 249 20.31 36.03 -5.14
CA GLU A 249 21.06 37.03 -5.92
C GLU A 249 20.24 38.31 -6.18
N ALA A 250 18.91 38.19 -6.36
CA ALA A 250 18.02 39.34 -6.47
C ALA A 250 17.72 40.05 -5.13
N ALA A 251 17.74 39.32 -4.01
CA ALA A 251 17.58 39.89 -2.67
C ALA A 251 18.84 40.62 -2.18
N GLY A 252 20.03 40.11 -2.52
CA GLY A 252 21.30 40.72 -2.18
C GLY A 252 21.66 40.59 -0.69
N GLY A 253 22.46 41.54 -0.18
CA GLY A 253 23.01 41.46 1.17
C GLY A 253 23.84 40.18 1.36
N THR A 254 23.62 39.47 2.47
CA THR A 254 24.30 38.19 2.75
C THR A 254 23.65 36.97 2.10
N TRP A 255 22.44 37.11 1.53
CA TRP A 255 21.65 35.99 1.03
C TRP A 255 22.33 35.16 -0.07
N PRO A 256 23.06 35.73 -1.06
CA PRO A 256 23.76 34.94 -2.08
C PRO A 256 24.81 33.98 -1.49
N GLU A 257 25.50 34.38 -0.43
CA GLU A 257 26.52 33.55 0.23
C GLU A 257 25.85 32.48 1.10
N ARG A 258 24.87 32.89 1.91
CA ARG A 258 24.07 32.00 2.76
C ARG A 258 23.36 30.93 1.93
N ALA A 259 22.83 31.28 0.75
CA ALA A 259 22.13 30.37 -0.14
C ALA A 259 23.06 29.33 -0.79
N ARG A 260 24.27 29.73 -1.21
CA ARG A 260 25.27 28.79 -1.76
C ARG A 260 25.82 27.84 -0.68
N ALA A 261 26.03 28.32 0.54
CA ALA A 261 26.36 27.47 1.68
C ALA A 261 25.22 26.48 2.02
N ALA A 262 23.98 26.96 2.08
CA ALA A 262 22.80 26.13 2.34
C ALA A 262 22.54 25.08 1.24
N CYS A 263 22.84 25.44 -0.02
CA CYS A 263 22.80 24.52 -1.15
C CYS A 263 23.78 23.35 -0.96
N LEU A 264 25.06 23.63 -0.68
CA LEU A 264 26.06 22.61 -0.41
C LEU A 264 25.69 21.75 0.80
N GLU A 265 25.29 22.35 1.93
CA GLU A 265 24.94 21.60 3.15
C GLU A 265 23.75 20.65 2.89
N LEU A 266 22.67 21.12 2.27
CA LEU A 266 21.46 20.31 2.08
C LEU A 266 21.56 19.31 0.91
N VAL A 267 22.38 19.58 -0.12
CA VAL A 267 22.67 18.61 -1.17
C VAL A 267 23.56 17.48 -0.64
N ASN A 268 24.63 17.81 0.09
CA ASN A 268 25.49 16.80 0.73
C ASN A 268 24.70 16.00 1.78
N ALA A 269 23.94 16.67 2.64
CA ALA A 269 23.08 15.98 3.61
C ALA A 269 22.02 15.10 2.94
N ALA A 270 21.52 15.43 1.74
CA ALA A 270 20.64 14.53 0.99
C ALA A 270 21.37 13.26 0.52
N HIS A 271 22.63 13.37 0.08
CA HIS A 271 23.48 12.22 -0.29
C HIS A 271 23.89 11.36 0.92
N ASP A 272 24.33 11.96 2.02
CA ASP A 272 24.73 11.24 3.24
C ASP A 272 23.57 10.49 3.91
N SER A 273 22.35 10.99 3.72
CA SER A 273 21.15 10.48 4.38
C SER A 273 20.25 9.61 3.48
N ASP A 274 20.65 9.39 2.24
CA ASP A 274 20.44 8.11 1.54
C ASP A 274 21.37 7.07 2.21
N GLU A 275 20.98 6.59 3.40
CA GLU A 275 21.69 5.51 4.10
C GLU A 275 21.82 4.33 3.13
N ALA A 276 23.06 4.08 2.69
CA ALA A 276 23.36 3.62 1.34
C ALA A 276 22.38 2.54 0.86
N SER A 277 21.66 2.82 -0.25
CA SER A 277 20.57 1.95 -0.73
C SER A 277 20.98 0.48 -0.69
N LEU A 278 20.07 -0.45 -0.35
CA LEU A 278 20.45 -1.82 0.04
C LEU A 278 21.36 -2.56 -0.97
N GLY A 279 21.39 -2.18 -2.25
CA GLY A 279 22.38 -2.66 -3.22
C GLY A 279 23.79 -2.06 -3.03
N ILE A 280 23.92 -0.77 -2.70
CA ILE A 280 25.18 -0.07 -2.41
C ILE A 280 25.76 -0.51 -1.07
N ARG A 281 24.95 -0.60 0.00
CA ARG A 281 25.42 -1.17 1.29
C ARG A 281 25.91 -2.60 1.10
N LEU A 282 25.19 -3.40 0.32
CA LEU A 282 25.62 -4.75 -0.07
C LEU A 282 26.94 -4.72 -0.85
N LEU A 283 27.11 -3.85 -1.86
CA LEU A 283 28.37 -3.73 -2.59
C LEU A 283 29.53 -3.31 -1.67
N THR A 284 29.28 -2.44 -0.68
CA THR A 284 30.29 -1.94 0.26
C THR A 284 30.69 -3.01 1.26
N ASP A 285 29.75 -3.67 1.93
CA ASP A 285 30.02 -4.84 2.78
C ASP A 285 30.71 -5.96 1.98
N LEU A 286 30.33 -6.16 0.71
CA LEU A 286 31.00 -7.12 -0.17
C LEU A 286 32.45 -6.76 -0.46
N ARG A 287 32.78 -5.47 -0.66
CA ARG A 287 34.14 -4.98 -0.89
C ARG A 287 35.00 -5.14 0.36
N ASP A 288 34.49 -4.58 1.47
CA ASP A 288 35.31 -4.21 2.64
C ASP A 288 35.27 -5.25 3.76
N LYS A 289 34.27 -6.16 3.78
CA LYS A 289 34.10 -7.17 4.83
C LYS A 289 34.01 -8.62 4.33
N VAL A 290 33.65 -8.84 3.06
CA VAL A 290 33.53 -10.20 2.46
C VAL A 290 34.71 -10.53 1.56
N PHE A 291 34.95 -9.74 0.50
CA PHE A 291 36.01 -10.03 -0.46
C PHE A 291 37.39 -9.66 0.08
N CYS A 292 37.54 -8.49 0.73
CA CYS A 292 38.76 -8.07 1.43
C CYS A 292 40.05 -8.22 0.59
N GLY A 293 39.95 -7.98 -0.73
CA GLY A 293 41.05 -8.13 -1.69
C GLY A 293 41.21 -9.49 -2.37
N ALA A 294 40.38 -10.50 -2.08
CA ALA A 294 40.40 -11.79 -2.77
C ALA A 294 39.72 -11.73 -4.16
N ASP A 295 40.31 -12.30 -5.22
CA ASP A 295 39.73 -12.24 -6.57
C ASP A 295 38.39 -12.99 -6.76
N ARG A 296 37.99 -13.84 -5.82
CA ARG A 296 36.79 -14.70 -5.96
C ARG A 296 36.21 -15.11 -4.62
N MET A 297 34.88 -15.18 -4.52
CA MET A 297 34.21 -15.68 -3.31
C MET A 297 33.01 -16.60 -3.62
N PRO A 298 32.91 -17.80 -3.00
CA PRO A 298 31.74 -18.66 -3.13
C PRO A 298 30.48 -18.05 -2.52
N THR A 299 29.33 -18.26 -3.16
CA THR A 299 28.02 -17.76 -2.70
C THR A 299 27.67 -18.23 -1.29
N ALA A 300 28.13 -19.41 -0.88
CA ALA A 300 27.94 -19.91 0.48
C ALA A 300 28.69 -19.05 1.52
N VAL A 301 29.99 -18.79 1.29
CA VAL A 301 30.84 -17.97 2.17
C VAL A 301 30.36 -16.52 2.22
N ILE A 302 29.94 -15.96 1.07
CA ILE A 302 29.32 -14.62 1.02
C ILE A 302 28.10 -14.55 1.94
N LEU A 303 27.20 -15.54 1.89
CA LEU A 303 26.00 -15.55 2.71
C LEU A 303 26.33 -15.79 4.19
N GLU A 304 27.25 -16.69 4.50
CA GLU A 304 27.73 -16.96 5.86
C GLU A 304 28.31 -15.70 6.51
N GLN A 305 29.19 -14.98 5.81
CA GLN A 305 29.79 -13.74 6.30
C GLN A 305 28.76 -12.61 6.41
N LEU A 306 27.91 -12.37 5.40
CA LEU A 306 26.88 -11.33 5.48
C LEU A 306 25.87 -11.60 6.62
N LEU A 307 25.46 -12.85 6.83
CA LEU A 307 24.54 -13.24 7.91
C LEU A 307 25.18 -13.17 9.31
N GLY A 308 26.52 -13.15 9.38
CA GLY A 308 27.30 -12.99 10.62
C GLY A 308 27.74 -11.56 10.93
N MET A 309 27.22 -10.55 10.21
CA MET A 309 27.50 -9.13 10.50
C MET A 309 26.42 -8.52 11.39
N ASP A 310 26.75 -8.22 12.65
CA ASP A 310 25.84 -7.54 13.57
C ASP A 310 25.43 -6.13 13.07
N ASP A 311 26.32 -5.44 12.34
CA ASP A 311 26.07 -4.11 11.73
C ASP A 311 25.30 -4.16 10.39
N GLY A 312 24.90 -5.36 9.94
CA GLY A 312 24.33 -5.59 8.60
C GLY A 312 22.86 -5.99 8.63
N PRO A 313 21.96 -5.38 7.83
CA PRO A 313 20.53 -5.73 7.75
C PRO A 313 20.30 -7.03 6.96
N TRP A 314 21.22 -7.99 7.07
CA TRP A 314 21.32 -9.18 6.22
C TRP A 314 20.66 -10.40 6.86
N SER A 315 20.65 -10.48 8.19
CA SER A 315 20.00 -11.54 8.97
C SER A 315 18.47 -11.43 9.02
N ASP A 316 17.92 -10.23 8.85
CA ASP A 316 16.50 -9.92 9.05
C ASP A 316 15.84 -9.18 7.86
N LEU A 317 16.56 -8.96 6.75
CA LEU A 317 16.16 -8.29 5.50
C LEU A 317 14.69 -8.52 5.05
N ASN A 318 13.76 -7.69 5.54
CA ASN A 318 12.30 -7.81 5.39
C ASN A 318 11.72 -9.06 6.10
N ASP A 319 11.90 -9.12 7.43
CA ASP A 319 11.54 -10.21 8.34
C ASP A 319 12.24 -11.55 8.03
N LYS A 320 13.32 -11.57 7.23
CA LYS A 320 13.96 -12.80 6.71
C LYS A 320 15.44 -12.63 6.36
N PRO A 321 16.28 -13.66 6.59
CA PRO A 321 17.68 -13.65 6.18
C PRO A 321 17.86 -13.57 4.66
N ILE A 322 18.94 -12.92 4.22
CA ILE A 322 19.35 -12.85 2.82
C ILE A 322 19.60 -14.25 2.26
N THR A 323 19.08 -14.52 1.06
CA THR A 323 19.22 -15.83 0.38
C THR A 323 20.09 -15.69 -0.86
N SER A 324 20.63 -16.80 -1.38
CA SER A 324 21.35 -16.83 -2.66
C SER A 324 20.54 -16.25 -3.83
N ARG A 325 19.21 -16.42 -3.82
CA ARG A 325 18.29 -15.83 -4.79
C ARG A 325 18.10 -14.33 -4.59
N THR A 326 18.07 -13.86 -3.34
CA THR A 326 18.02 -12.43 -3.00
C THR A 326 19.32 -11.73 -3.43
N LEU A 327 20.47 -12.27 -3.02
CA LEU A 327 21.80 -11.80 -3.39
C LEU A 327 21.99 -11.71 -4.90
N ALA A 328 21.63 -12.75 -5.65
CA ALA A 328 21.72 -12.75 -7.11
C ALA A 328 20.73 -11.75 -7.79
N LYS A 329 19.59 -11.45 -7.16
CA LYS A 329 18.67 -10.40 -7.63
C LYS A 329 19.21 -9.00 -7.32
N MET A 330 19.91 -8.81 -6.21
CA MET A 330 20.50 -7.53 -5.82
C MET A 330 21.71 -7.22 -6.71
N LEU A 331 22.67 -8.14 -6.81
CA LEU A 331 23.85 -7.97 -7.68
C LEU A 331 23.49 -7.91 -9.17
N GLY A 332 22.48 -8.66 -9.61
CA GLY A 332 21.98 -8.65 -10.99
C GLY A 332 21.27 -7.35 -11.43
N GLN A 333 21.20 -6.32 -10.59
CA GLN A 333 20.82 -4.95 -11.00
C GLN A 333 22.04 -4.14 -11.48
N TYR A 334 23.24 -4.51 -11.06
CA TYR A 334 24.50 -3.93 -11.54
C TYR A 334 25.00 -4.69 -12.77
N VAL A 335 25.78 -4.01 -13.62
CA VAL A 335 26.38 -4.57 -14.84
C VAL A 335 27.89 -4.47 -14.80
N THR A 336 28.55 -5.44 -15.42
CA THR A 336 29.99 -5.42 -15.71
C THR A 336 30.30 -4.41 -16.83
N PRO A 337 31.57 -3.99 -17.03
CA PRO A 337 31.98 -3.13 -18.16
C PRO A 337 31.60 -3.64 -19.56
N LYS A 338 31.22 -4.91 -19.69
CA LYS A 338 30.74 -5.53 -20.95
C LYS A 338 29.20 -5.47 -21.08
N ASN A 339 28.56 -4.60 -20.29
CA ASN A 339 27.11 -4.41 -20.15
C ASN A 339 26.34 -5.73 -19.95
N LYS A 340 26.83 -6.56 -19.02
CA LYS A 340 26.19 -7.82 -18.62
C LYS A 340 25.86 -7.80 -17.13
N PRO A 341 24.62 -8.12 -16.71
CA PRO A 341 24.27 -8.20 -15.30
C PRO A 341 25.17 -9.14 -14.50
N ILE A 342 25.63 -8.70 -13.33
CA ILE A 342 26.49 -9.49 -12.44
C ILE A 342 25.72 -10.72 -11.94
N LYS A 343 26.28 -11.92 -12.12
CA LYS A 343 25.60 -13.21 -11.87
C LYS A 343 26.56 -14.24 -11.28
N PRO A 344 26.06 -15.19 -10.45
CA PRO A 344 26.89 -16.21 -9.84
C PRO A 344 27.39 -17.22 -10.88
N GLN A 345 28.70 -17.30 -11.04
CA GLN A 345 29.41 -18.22 -11.93
C GLN A 345 30.11 -19.34 -11.14
N SER A 346 30.72 -20.31 -11.82
CA SER A 346 31.43 -21.40 -11.14
C SER A 346 32.85 -20.95 -10.79
N VAL A 347 33.14 -20.76 -9.50
CA VAL A 347 34.46 -20.33 -9.01
C VAL A 347 35.27 -21.53 -8.52
N ARG A 348 36.55 -21.64 -8.89
CA ARG A 348 37.43 -22.72 -8.43
C ARG A 348 38.04 -22.37 -7.08
N THR A 349 37.91 -23.29 -6.13
CA THR A 349 38.42 -23.23 -4.75
C THR A 349 39.20 -24.50 -4.42
N ALA A 350 39.89 -24.54 -3.26
CA ALA A 350 40.56 -25.75 -2.79
C ALA A 350 39.60 -26.93 -2.54
N SER A 351 38.34 -26.65 -2.21
CA SER A 351 37.29 -27.64 -1.90
C SER A 351 36.37 -27.99 -3.09
N GLY A 352 36.63 -27.45 -4.28
CA GLY A 352 35.88 -27.78 -5.50
C GLY A 352 35.54 -26.57 -6.38
N THR A 353 34.45 -26.66 -7.14
CA THR A 353 33.96 -25.59 -8.03
C THR A 353 32.54 -25.13 -7.70
N PRO A 354 32.30 -24.53 -6.51
CA PRO A 354 30.99 -23.99 -6.12
C PRO A 354 30.56 -22.80 -7.00
N LYS A 355 29.30 -22.37 -6.84
CA LYS A 355 28.86 -21.07 -7.37
C LYS A 355 29.38 -19.94 -6.49
N GLY A 356 29.73 -18.82 -7.12
CA GLY A 356 30.30 -17.62 -6.50
C GLY A 356 30.43 -16.46 -7.48
N TYR A 357 31.11 -15.40 -7.06
CA TYR A 357 31.36 -14.19 -7.85
C TYR A 357 32.86 -13.90 -7.93
N LEU A 358 33.26 -13.11 -8.93
CA LEU A 358 34.63 -12.62 -9.12
C LEU A 358 34.71 -11.14 -8.74
N ALA A 359 35.86 -10.71 -8.21
CA ALA A 359 36.14 -9.31 -7.92
C ALA A 359 36.09 -8.46 -9.20
N ASP A 360 36.66 -8.94 -10.31
CA ASP A 360 36.69 -8.25 -11.61
C ASP A 360 35.29 -7.86 -12.13
N ASP A 361 34.28 -8.69 -11.90
CA ASP A 361 32.90 -8.42 -12.32
C ASP A 361 32.22 -7.38 -11.40
N LEU A 362 32.70 -7.23 -10.15
CA LEU A 362 32.21 -6.28 -9.15
C LEU A 362 33.00 -4.95 -9.16
N ALA A 363 34.24 -4.94 -9.66
CA ALA A 363 35.18 -3.82 -9.53
C ALA A 363 34.66 -2.49 -10.10
N ASP A 364 33.99 -2.52 -11.26
CA ASP A 364 33.35 -1.33 -11.85
C ASP A 364 32.19 -0.81 -10.97
N ALA A 365 31.39 -1.71 -10.39
CA ALA A 365 30.32 -1.36 -9.47
C ALA A 365 30.86 -0.81 -8.13
N TRP A 366 31.93 -1.40 -7.59
CA TRP A 366 32.65 -0.88 -6.43
C TRP A 366 33.25 0.50 -6.67
N THR A 367 33.75 0.77 -7.88
CA THR A 367 34.36 2.06 -8.25
C THR A 367 33.30 3.15 -8.45
N ARG A 368 32.10 2.80 -8.94
CA ARG A 368 31.02 3.74 -9.23
C ARG A 368 30.08 4.04 -8.07
N TYR A 369 29.84 3.07 -7.19
CA TYR A 369 28.73 3.13 -6.24
C TYR A 369 29.16 3.06 -4.77
N CYS A 370 30.29 2.43 -4.43
CA CYS A 370 30.75 2.41 -3.05
C CYS A 370 31.55 3.70 -2.74
N PRO A 371 31.36 4.31 -1.57
CA PRO A 371 32.21 5.43 -1.15
C PRO A 371 33.67 4.98 -1.07
N LEU A 372 34.61 5.91 -1.25
CA LEU A 372 36.03 5.65 -1.02
C LEU A 372 36.23 5.07 0.39
N PRO A 373 37.05 4.02 0.58
CA PRO A 373 37.42 3.57 1.91
C PRO A 373 38.03 4.74 2.69
N PRO A 374 37.72 4.93 3.98
CA PRO A 374 38.40 5.93 4.78
C PRO A 374 39.90 5.65 4.77
N GLU A 375 40.72 6.68 4.58
CA GLU A 375 42.17 6.50 4.54
C GLU A 375 42.65 5.82 5.82
N SER A 376 43.30 4.67 5.68
CA SER A 376 43.97 4.01 6.79
C SER A 376 44.97 5.00 7.41
N PRO A 377 44.93 5.27 8.73
CA PRO A 377 45.79 6.27 9.33
C PRO A 377 47.25 6.04 8.96
N GLN A 378 47.83 6.98 8.21
CA GLN A 378 49.19 6.82 7.71
C GLN A 378 50.14 6.79 8.90
N HIS A 379 50.70 5.61 9.22
CA HIS A 379 51.76 5.50 10.21
C HIS A 379 52.90 6.46 9.81
N PRO A 380 53.34 7.36 10.70
CA PRO A 380 54.30 8.40 10.35
C PRO A 380 55.58 7.76 9.82
N GLN A 381 55.94 8.09 8.58
CA GLN A 381 57.06 7.46 7.88
C GLN A 381 58.36 7.71 8.65
N ARG A 382 59.03 6.64 9.09
CA ARG A 382 60.40 6.74 9.61
C ARG A 382 61.31 7.24 8.48
N PRO A 383 62.29 8.13 8.76
CA PRO A 383 63.20 8.64 7.75
C PRO A 383 63.92 7.51 7.00
N GLN A 384 63.95 7.59 5.67
CA GLN A 384 64.56 6.58 4.83
C GLN A 384 66.10 6.65 4.90
N HIS A 385 66.72 5.72 5.63
CA HIS A 385 68.16 5.47 5.47
C HIS A 385 68.42 4.84 4.09
N ARG A 386 69.44 5.35 3.39
CA ARG A 386 69.78 4.94 2.02
C ARG A 386 70.12 3.45 1.92
N ARG A 387 69.70 2.81 0.82
CA ARG A 387 70.13 1.45 0.45
C ARG A 387 71.60 1.41 0.04
N SER A 388 72.32 0.44 0.59
CA SER A 388 73.56 -0.16 0.06
C SER A 388 73.79 -1.45 0.85
N ALA A 389 74.17 -2.61 0.29
CA ALA A 389 74.16 -3.14 -1.08
C ALA A 389 74.33 -4.68 -0.97
N VAL A 390 74.54 -5.41 -2.08
CA VAL A 390 74.97 -6.84 -2.13
C VAL A 390 73.93 -7.84 -1.61
N VAL A 391 73.18 -8.60 -2.44
CA VAL A 391 73.55 -9.74 -3.31
C VAL A 391 73.75 -11.06 -2.55
N SER A 392 73.31 -12.17 -3.19
CA SER A 392 73.48 -13.59 -2.81
C SER A 392 72.78 -14.10 -1.54
N LEU A 393 72.48 -15.40 -1.37
CA LEU A 393 71.92 -16.46 -2.24
C LEU A 393 71.91 -17.77 -1.42
N TRP A 394 70.97 -18.69 -1.72
CA TRP A 394 70.95 -20.12 -1.34
C TRP A 394 70.63 -20.57 0.11
N ARG A 395 69.88 -21.70 0.13
CA ARG A 395 69.89 -22.82 1.10
C ARG A 395 69.11 -22.73 2.43
N GLU A 396 67.95 -23.38 2.39
CA GLU A 396 67.44 -24.32 3.41
C GLU A 396 68.47 -25.47 3.72
N PRO A 397 68.18 -26.44 4.61
CA PRO A 397 67.04 -26.61 5.54
C PRO A 397 67.48 -26.96 6.98
N LEU A 398 66.54 -27.25 7.91
CA LEU A 398 66.31 -28.62 8.44
C LEU A 398 65.38 -28.73 9.66
N THR A 399 64.64 -29.85 9.67
CA THR A 399 64.08 -30.60 10.82
C THR A 399 63.07 -29.96 11.78
N ALA A 400 61.94 -30.65 11.94
CA ALA A 400 60.96 -30.44 13.00
C ALA A 400 61.26 -31.31 14.23
N SER A 401 60.62 -31.00 15.36
CA SER A 401 59.83 -32.00 16.09
C SER A 401 58.77 -31.35 16.98
N ALA A 402 57.80 -32.12 17.48
CA ALA A 402 56.60 -31.63 18.15
C ALA A 402 56.46 -32.13 19.59
N THR A 403 55.68 -31.42 20.42
CA THR A 403 54.89 -31.95 21.54
C THR A 403 53.71 -31.00 21.79
N ALA A 404 52.60 -31.48 22.34
CA ALA A 404 51.36 -30.71 22.55
C ALA A 404 50.93 -30.68 24.03
N LEU A 405 50.09 -29.71 24.44
CA LEU A 405 48.88 -29.93 25.27
C LEU A 405 48.12 -28.63 25.68
N ARG A 406 46.78 -28.77 25.71
CA ARG A 406 45.76 -28.02 26.52
C ARG A 406 45.36 -26.58 26.12
N ASN A 407 44.05 -26.33 26.28
CA ASN A 407 43.34 -25.06 26.05
C ASN A 407 43.04 -24.33 27.39
N PRO A 408 42.86 -22.99 27.38
CA PRO A 408 42.37 -22.22 28.54
C PRO A 408 40.83 -22.27 28.71
N PRO A 409 40.28 -21.87 29.89
CA PRO A 409 38.87 -22.04 30.26
C PRO A 409 37.94 -20.85 29.89
N ARG A 410 36.61 -21.06 30.05
CA ARG A 410 35.55 -20.04 29.90
C ARG A 410 35.13 -19.39 31.24
N PRO A 411 34.58 -18.16 31.23
CA PRO A 411 34.01 -17.49 32.42
C PRO A 411 32.57 -17.94 32.77
N PRO A 412 32.08 -17.66 34.01
CA PRO A 412 30.78 -18.10 34.52
C PRO A 412 29.62 -17.07 34.36
N PRO A 413 28.35 -17.50 34.51
CA PRO A 413 27.14 -16.64 34.45
C PRO A 413 26.68 -16.07 35.81
N PRO A 414 25.77 -15.08 35.85
CA PRO A 414 25.27 -14.44 37.09
C PRO A 414 24.10 -15.20 37.77
N PRO A 415 23.87 -15.00 39.09
CA PRO A 415 22.82 -15.67 39.87
C PRO A 415 21.48 -14.91 39.97
N ALA A 416 20.45 -15.60 40.49
CA ALA A 416 19.11 -15.09 40.80
C ALA A 416 18.84 -15.09 42.34
N PRO A 417 17.80 -14.39 42.85
CA PRO A 417 17.56 -14.23 44.28
C PRO A 417 16.69 -15.36 44.89
N ASP A 418 16.78 -15.55 46.22
CA ASP A 418 15.90 -16.44 47.01
C ASP A 418 15.65 -15.87 48.43
N ALA A 419 14.77 -16.49 49.23
CA ALA A 419 14.10 -15.88 50.39
C ALA A 419 14.08 -16.70 51.69
N SER A 420 13.67 -16.04 52.80
CA SER A 420 13.50 -16.55 54.19
C SER A 420 14.82 -16.78 54.97
N ARG A 421 14.92 -16.59 56.29
CA ARG A 421 14.01 -16.99 57.38
C ARG A 421 13.88 -16.01 58.58
N LEU A 422 13.02 -16.39 59.52
CA LEU A 422 12.61 -15.75 60.79
C LEU A 422 13.77 -15.51 61.79
N GLY A 423 13.64 -14.66 62.83
CA GLY A 423 12.53 -13.78 63.25
C GLY A 423 12.56 -13.42 64.76
N ALA A 424 11.51 -12.73 65.26
CA ALA A 424 11.28 -12.31 66.67
C ALA A 424 12.25 -11.24 67.26
N ALA A 425 11.87 -10.36 68.21
CA ALA A 425 10.55 -9.85 68.64
C ALA A 425 10.71 -8.58 69.52
N THR A 426 9.70 -7.70 69.59
CA THR A 426 9.10 -7.06 70.81
C THR A 426 8.12 -5.92 70.42
N SER A 427 7.39 -5.34 71.38
CA SER A 427 6.10 -4.65 71.14
C SER A 427 5.88 -3.35 71.94
N ALA A 428 5.44 -2.27 71.27
CA ALA A 428 4.65 -1.15 71.81
C ALA A 428 4.13 -0.25 70.65
N GLY A 429 3.02 0.50 70.75
CA GLY A 429 2.07 0.53 71.88
C GLY A 429 1.11 1.73 72.02
N VAL A 430 0.86 2.57 70.99
CA VAL A 430 -0.08 3.72 71.05
C VAL A 430 -0.75 3.88 69.66
N ALA A 431 -2.04 4.16 69.38
CA ALA A 431 -3.32 4.37 70.10
C ALA A 431 -3.99 5.73 69.79
N ALA A 432 -5.29 5.65 69.43
CA ALA A 432 -6.31 6.71 69.34
C ALA A 432 -6.34 7.71 68.13
N PRO A 433 -7.54 8.16 67.69
CA PRO A 433 -7.73 9.09 66.56
C PRO A 433 -8.45 10.42 66.94
N ILE A 434 -8.61 11.35 65.99
CA ILE A 434 -9.56 12.48 66.11
C ILE A 434 -10.57 12.47 64.94
N ARG A 435 -11.83 12.74 65.29
CA ARG A 435 -12.99 12.79 64.39
C ARG A 435 -13.89 13.94 64.85
N ASN A 436 -14.26 14.87 63.95
CA ASN A 436 -15.50 15.69 63.91
C ASN A 436 -15.25 17.00 63.12
N LYS A 437 -16.19 17.67 62.43
CA LYS A 437 -17.64 17.60 62.12
C LYS A 437 -18.40 18.86 62.57
N THR A 438 -18.69 19.71 61.59
CA THR A 438 -19.82 20.67 61.50
C THR A 438 -20.11 20.76 59.98
N ARG A 439 -21.31 20.52 59.40
CA ARG A 439 -22.72 20.48 59.89
C ARG A 439 -23.17 21.90 60.31
N ILE A 440 -24.22 22.53 59.76
CA ILE A 440 -25.59 22.03 59.43
C ILE A 440 -26.31 22.90 58.34
N ARG A 441 -27.00 22.25 57.36
CA ARG A 441 -28.21 22.70 56.56
C ARG A 441 -28.14 24.05 55.76
N ASN A 442 -29.04 24.40 54.81
CA ASN A 442 -30.31 23.80 54.34
C ASN A 442 -30.67 24.11 52.85
N ARG A 443 -31.31 23.15 52.17
CA ARG A 443 -32.37 23.22 51.12
C ARG A 443 -32.30 24.11 49.84
N SER A 444 -32.79 23.47 48.76
CA SER A 444 -33.61 23.96 47.61
C SER A 444 -32.92 24.30 46.26
N GLY A 445 -33.62 23.96 45.15
CA GLY A 445 -33.26 24.28 43.76
C GLY A 445 -33.04 23.09 42.81
N LEU A 446 -34.00 22.84 41.89
CA LEU A 446 -33.87 22.20 40.55
C LEU A 446 -32.95 20.96 40.40
N LEU A 447 -33.37 19.73 40.10
CA LEU A 447 -34.53 19.23 39.33
C LEU A 447 -34.65 19.74 37.88
N THR A 448 -34.16 18.94 36.92
CA THR A 448 -34.82 18.45 35.67
C THR A 448 -33.82 17.50 34.94
N CYS A 449 -34.25 16.77 33.89
CA CYS A 449 -33.42 15.91 33.01
C CYS A 449 -32.84 14.60 33.61
N ALA A 450 -33.57 13.93 34.52
CA ALA A 450 -33.20 12.60 35.03
C ALA A 450 -34.35 11.55 35.03
N VAL A 451 -35.38 11.74 34.19
CA VAL A 451 -36.57 10.87 34.15
C VAL A 451 -36.80 10.31 32.75
N ALA A 452 -36.27 9.11 32.50
CA ALA A 452 -36.60 8.27 31.33
C ALA A 452 -36.25 6.79 31.57
N VAL A 453 -35.07 6.52 32.15
CA VAL A 453 -34.46 5.17 32.19
C VAL A 453 -34.88 4.31 33.40
N LEU A 454 -35.57 4.88 34.39
CA LEU A 454 -35.91 4.20 35.67
C LEU A 454 -37.38 3.75 35.81
N ARG A 455 -38.11 3.53 34.70
CA ARG A 455 -39.50 3.04 34.73
C ARG A 455 -39.71 1.55 34.35
N LEU A 456 -38.65 0.85 33.95
CA LEU A 456 -38.69 -0.53 33.41
C LEU A 456 -38.19 -1.63 34.38
N LEU A 457 -38.10 -1.35 35.68
CA LEU A 457 -37.63 -2.31 36.70
C LEU A 457 -38.60 -2.46 37.88
N ARG A 458 -39.91 -2.62 37.59
CA ARG A 458 -40.89 -3.14 38.55
C ARG A 458 -41.48 -4.44 38.05
N ILE A 459 -41.23 -5.51 38.80
CA ILE A 459 -41.88 -6.82 38.65
C ILE A 459 -43.10 -6.83 39.58
N PRO A 460 -44.33 -7.06 39.09
CA PRO A 460 -45.45 -7.44 39.95
C PRO A 460 -45.37 -8.94 40.29
N GLN A 461 -45.79 -9.29 41.51
CA GLN A 461 -45.94 -10.66 42.01
C GLN A 461 -47.43 -10.94 42.28
N GLY A 462 -47.83 -12.21 42.18
CA GLY A 462 -49.21 -12.66 42.39
C GLY A 462 -50.15 -12.47 41.18
N GLU A 463 -51.18 -13.28 40.96
CA GLU A 463 -51.58 -14.53 41.64
C GLU A 463 -52.15 -15.52 40.60
N GLY A 464 -52.25 -16.81 40.95
CA GLY A 464 -52.61 -17.87 40.00
C GLY A 464 -54.08 -18.30 40.04
N ARG A 465 -54.64 -18.70 38.88
CA ARG A 465 -55.78 -19.61 38.76
C ARG A 465 -55.55 -20.61 37.62
N HIS A 466 -56.00 -21.85 37.81
CA HIS A 466 -55.88 -22.96 36.85
C HIS A 466 -57.18 -23.10 36.00
N PRO A 467 -57.25 -24.00 34.98
CA PRO A 467 -57.95 -23.71 33.72
C PRO A 467 -59.15 -24.64 33.45
N ALA A 468 -59.87 -24.41 32.34
CA ALA A 468 -60.38 -25.40 31.35
C ALA A 468 -61.22 -24.65 30.26
N PRO A 469 -61.93 -25.30 29.29
CA PRO A 469 -61.32 -25.53 27.98
C PRO A 469 -62.26 -25.23 26.76
N GLY A 470 -61.72 -25.36 25.54
CA GLY A 470 -62.52 -25.62 24.33
C GLY A 470 -62.28 -24.67 23.15
N GLY A 471 -62.23 -25.23 21.93
CA GLY A 471 -62.06 -24.50 20.67
C GLY A 471 -61.38 -25.34 19.59
N ARG A 472 -62.17 -25.91 18.65
CA ARG A 472 -61.71 -26.60 17.42
C ARG A 472 -61.80 -25.64 16.20
N ILE A 473 -61.62 -26.19 14.98
CA ILE A 473 -62.02 -25.65 13.66
C ILE A 473 -61.00 -24.65 13.06
N GLU A 474 -60.56 -24.72 11.79
CA GLU A 474 -60.41 -25.82 10.81
C GLU A 474 -59.49 -25.36 9.65
N PHE A 475 -59.31 -26.15 8.58
CA PHE A 475 -58.38 -25.85 7.46
C PHE A 475 -59.08 -25.63 6.09
N GLY A 476 -58.91 -24.43 5.52
CA GLY A 476 -59.11 -24.13 4.09
C GLY A 476 -60.56 -23.97 3.59
N PRO A 477 -60.80 -23.80 2.27
CA PRO A 477 -59.83 -23.75 1.16
C PRO A 477 -59.86 -22.42 0.36
N ALA A 478 -59.25 -22.42 -0.84
CA ALA A 478 -58.94 -21.25 -1.68
C ALA A 478 -60.08 -20.82 -2.65
N HIS A 479 -59.87 -19.70 -3.36
CA HIS A 479 -60.44 -19.47 -4.69
C HIS A 479 -59.45 -18.80 -5.67
N HIS A 480 -59.55 -19.16 -6.96
CA HIS A 480 -58.82 -18.57 -8.11
C HIS A 480 -59.64 -17.39 -8.71
N THR A 481 -59.38 -16.74 -9.87
CA THR A 481 -58.57 -16.95 -11.11
C THR A 481 -58.52 -15.58 -11.86
N PRO A 482 -58.13 -15.40 -13.15
CA PRO A 482 -57.26 -16.17 -14.06
C PRO A 482 -56.13 -15.35 -14.73
N GLY A 483 -55.25 -16.03 -15.49
CA GLY A 483 -54.32 -15.44 -16.45
C GLY A 483 -53.86 -16.44 -17.52
N ALA A 484 -54.28 -16.23 -18.76
CA ALA A 484 -54.04 -17.07 -19.96
C ALA A 484 -52.71 -16.71 -20.68
N ASP A 485 -52.11 -17.48 -21.60
CA ASP A 485 -52.18 -18.91 -22.04
C ASP A 485 -51.02 -19.16 -23.07
N ARG A 486 -50.81 -20.44 -23.45
CA ARG A 486 -50.19 -20.99 -24.70
C ARG A 486 -48.79 -21.64 -24.68
N ALA A 487 -48.76 -22.81 -25.34
CA ALA A 487 -47.64 -23.62 -25.88
C ALA A 487 -46.59 -24.15 -24.87
N ARG A 488 -46.44 -25.46 -24.59
CA ARG A 488 -46.25 -26.69 -25.43
C ARG A 488 -44.93 -26.66 -26.24
N GLY A 489 -44.10 -27.72 -26.23
CA GLY A 489 -44.21 -29.04 -25.57
C GLY A 489 -42.92 -29.88 -25.67
N HIS A 490 -43.01 -31.21 -25.45
CA HIS A 490 -41.92 -32.19 -25.26
C HIS A 490 -41.16 -32.04 -23.91
N GLY A 491 -40.95 -33.07 -23.07
CA GLY A 491 -41.37 -34.48 -23.11
C GLY A 491 -40.46 -35.39 -23.94
N GLY A 492 -39.79 -36.41 -23.38
CA GLY A 492 -39.66 -36.79 -21.97
C GLY A 492 -38.98 -38.16 -21.82
N ALA A 493 -38.20 -38.39 -20.76
CA ALA A 493 -37.59 -39.67 -20.45
C ALA A 493 -37.34 -39.80 -18.93
N ALA A 494 -37.61 -40.97 -18.36
CA ALA A 494 -37.33 -41.29 -16.96
C ALA A 494 -36.04 -42.12 -16.83
N ALA A 495 -35.37 -42.01 -15.69
CA ALA A 495 -34.25 -42.89 -15.33
C ALA A 495 -34.37 -43.30 -13.85
N GLN A 496 -34.47 -44.60 -13.61
CA GLN A 496 -34.35 -45.20 -12.27
C GLN A 496 -32.86 -45.40 -11.90
N PRO A 497 -32.51 -45.56 -10.61
CA PRO A 497 -31.12 -45.54 -10.16
C PRO A 497 -30.37 -46.83 -10.53
N LEU A 498 -29.07 -46.69 -10.85
CA LEU A 498 -28.15 -47.82 -11.04
C LEU A 498 -26.88 -47.68 -10.17
N HIS A 499 -26.22 -48.83 -9.99
CA HIS A 499 -25.35 -49.09 -8.85
C HIS A 499 -23.98 -48.38 -8.87
N ARG A 500 -23.47 -48.22 -7.64
CA ARG A 500 -22.11 -47.79 -7.29
C ARG A 500 -21.07 -48.80 -7.83
N LEU A 501 -20.13 -48.33 -8.65
CA LEU A 501 -18.91 -49.06 -9.02
C LEU A 501 -17.68 -48.16 -8.83
N GLN A 502 -16.58 -48.77 -8.37
CA GLN A 502 -15.26 -48.13 -8.25
C GLN A 502 -14.38 -48.55 -9.44
N PRO A 503 -13.46 -47.68 -9.91
CA PRO A 503 -12.34 -48.08 -10.76
C PRO A 503 -11.03 -48.22 -9.96
N ASP A 504 -10.21 -49.22 -10.32
CA ASP A 504 -8.94 -49.58 -9.70
C ASP A 504 -7.73 -48.70 -10.11
N PRO A 505 -6.59 -48.77 -9.39
CA PRO A 505 -5.39 -47.99 -9.68
C PRO A 505 -4.56 -48.53 -10.86
N LEU A 506 -3.84 -47.62 -11.54
CA LEU A 506 -3.00 -47.92 -12.71
C LEU A 506 -1.57 -48.41 -12.34
N PRO A 507 -0.95 -49.29 -13.16
CA PRO A 507 0.39 -49.84 -12.92
C PRO A 507 1.55 -48.92 -13.35
N ARG A 508 2.78 -49.30 -12.96
CA ARG A 508 4.05 -48.59 -13.29
C ARG A 508 4.74 -49.21 -14.52
N PRO A 509 5.50 -48.44 -15.32
CA PRO A 509 6.38 -48.96 -16.37
C PRO A 509 7.74 -49.46 -15.83
N PRO A 510 8.46 -50.35 -16.54
CA PRO A 510 9.74 -50.94 -16.10
C PRO A 510 11.00 -50.23 -16.63
N GLU A 511 12.16 -50.60 -16.08
CA GLU A 511 13.52 -50.24 -16.53
C GLU A 511 14.12 -51.26 -17.50
N LEU A 512 15.15 -50.89 -18.28
CA LEU A 512 16.21 -51.80 -18.78
C LEU A 512 17.41 -51.02 -19.38
N HIS A 513 18.55 -51.70 -19.64
CA HIS A 513 19.88 -51.06 -19.67
C HIS A 513 20.88 -51.66 -20.70
N ARG A 514 21.73 -50.77 -21.28
CA ARG A 514 23.10 -50.98 -21.85
C ARG A 514 23.32 -51.69 -23.22
N GLY A 515 24.43 -51.26 -23.88
CA GLY A 515 25.12 -51.89 -25.02
C GLY A 515 25.07 -51.12 -26.36
N THR A 516 26.11 -50.88 -27.17
CA THR A 516 27.57 -50.63 -27.09
C THR A 516 28.08 -50.30 -28.53
N PHE A 517 29.30 -49.74 -28.67
CA PHE A 517 30.03 -49.28 -29.89
C PHE A 517 30.22 -50.35 -31.02
N PRO A 518 30.60 -50.03 -32.31
CA PRO A 518 31.78 -49.23 -32.72
C PRO A 518 31.68 -48.38 -34.03
N THR A 519 32.76 -48.28 -34.84
CA THR A 519 33.16 -47.06 -35.61
C THR A 519 33.81 -47.29 -37.00
N HIS A 520 33.92 -46.20 -37.80
CA HIS A 520 35.07 -45.85 -38.70
C HIS A 520 35.06 -46.32 -40.21
N PRO A 521 36.01 -45.90 -41.13
CA PRO A 521 35.65 -44.98 -42.26
C PRO A 521 36.35 -45.23 -43.65
N ARG A 522 36.25 -44.29 -44.63
CA ARG A 522 37.21 -43.89 -45.73
C ARG A 522 36.54 -42.81 -46.64
N ARG A 523 37.18 -41.80 -47.31
CA ARG A 523 38.36 -41.64 -48.22
C ARG A 523 38.11 -42.20 -49.65
N GLN A 524 38.57 -41.60 -50.79
CA GLN A 524 39.56 -40.52 -51.05
C GLN A 524 39.40 -39.86 -52.48
N ARG A 525 40.09 -38.71 -52.72
CA ARG A 525 40.77 -38.12 -53.95
C ARG A 525 40.62 -38.79 -55.36
N SER A 526 40.88 -38.19 -56.55
CA SER A 526 41.17 -36.84 -57.15
C SER A 526 41.34 -37.00 -58.70
N GLY A 527 41.49 -36.04 -59.64
CA GLY A 527 41.49 -34.56 -59.68
C GLY A 527 42.47 -33.95 -60.73
N LEU A 528 42.13 -32.81 -61.40
CA LEU A 528 42.88 -32.01 -62.42
C LEU A 528 42.99 -32.58 -63.87
N PRO A 529 43.22 -31.75 -64.94
CA PRO A 529 43.21 -30.27 -65.11
C PRO A 529 42.07 -29.82 -66.10
N ALA A 530 42.03 -28.82 -67.01
CA ALA A 530 42.80 -27.60 -67.42
C ALA A 530 41.90 -26.63 -68.28
N ASN A 531 42.35 -25.37 -68.54
CA ASN A 531 42.18 -24.41 -69.68
C ASN A 531 40.95 -24.45 -70.66
N GLN A 532 40.45 -23.32 -71.24
CA GLN A 532 40.81 -21.88 -71.18
C GLN A 532 39.66 -20.93 -71.65
N VAL A 533 39.73 -19.65 -71.26
CA VAL A 533 39.07 -18.42 -71.82
C VAL A 533 37.52 -18.36 -71.93
N GLY A 534 36.93 -17.26 -71.44
CA GLY A 534 35.54 -16.84 -71.72
C GLY A 534 34.88 -16.12 -70.55
N GLY A 535 34.67 -14.80 -70.63
CA GLY A 535 34.29 -13.98 -69.47
C GLY A 535 32.82 -13.56 -69.38
N SER A 536 32.20 -13.72 -68.21
CA SER A 536 31.10 -12.85 -67.73
C SER A 536 30.97 -12.96 -66.19
N SER A 537 30.69 -11.84 -65.51
CA SER A 537 30.70 -11.77 -64.04
C SER A 537 29.34 -12.15 -63.43
N LEU A 538 29.09 -13.44 -63.26
CA LEU A 538 27.96 -13.92 -62.48
C LEU A 538 28.23 -13.76 -60.98
N MET A 539 27.55 -12.81 -60.34
CA MET A 539 27.64 -12.63 -58.88
C MET A 539 27.25 -13.91 -58.14
N ALA A 540 28.18 -14.44 -57.34
CA ALA A 540 27.93 -15.61 -56.50
C ALA A 540 26.77 -15.34 -55.53
N ARG A 541 25.72 -16.17 -55.60
CA ARG A 541 24.55 -16.10 -54.69
C ARG A 541 25.00 -16.28 -53.24
N LYS A 542 25.16 -15.16 -52.54
CA LYS A 542 25.58 -15.09 -51.13
C LYS A 542 24.58 -15.87 -50.28
N ARG A 543 25.01 -17.04 -49.77
CA ARG A 543 24.15 -17.97 -49.03
C ARG A 543 23.64 -17.28 -47.76
N ASN A 544 22.31 -17.13 -47.62
CA ASN A 544 21.72 -16.41 -46.48
C ASN A 544 22.20 -17.00 -45.14
N PRO A 545 22.50 -16.17 -44.12
CA PRO A 545 22.90 -16.66 -42.80
C PRO A 545 21.87 -17.62 -42.19
N ASN A 546 22.37 -18.66 -41.51
CA ASN A 546 21.52 -19.64 -40.83
C ASN A 546 20.56 -18.93 -39.86
N GLY A 547 19.26 -19.16 -40.05
CA GLY A 547 18.19 -18.55 -39.25
C GLY A 547 17.39 -17.44 -39.96
N ALA A 548 17.85 -16.91 -41.10
CA ALA A 548 17.11 -15.84 -41.81
C ALA A 548 15.71 -16.27 -42.31
N GLY A 549 15.55 -17.55 -42.66
CA GLY A 549 14.33 -18.09 -43.28
C GLY A 549 14.23 -17.75 -44.77
N SER A 550 13.71 -18.68 -45.57
CA SER A 550 13.36 -18.43 -46.97
C SER A 550 11.90 -17.97 -47.07
N ILE A 551 11.57 -17.36 -48.21
CA ILE A 551 10.20 -17.11 -48.66
C ILE A 551 9.96 -18.01 -49.87
N TRP A 552 8.79 -18.64 -49.94
CA TRP A 552 8.36 -19.50 -51.04
C TRP A 552 7.02 -19.01 -51.57
N GLU A 553 6.80 -19.12 -52.88
CA GLU A 553 5.49 -18.91 -53.48
C GLU A 553 4.69 -20.23 -53.42
N ARG A 554 3.38 -20.12 -53.13
CA ARG A 554 2.45 -21.25 -53.03
C ARG A 554 1.58 -21.32 -54.29
N SER A 555 1.00 -22.50 -54.52
CA SER A 555 0.01 -22.74 -55.59
C SER A 555 -1.29 -21.93 -55.45
N ASP A 556 -1.50 -21.22 -54.34
CA ASP A 556 -2.62 -20.29 -54.11
C ASP A 556 -2.25 -18.81 -54.40
N GLY A 557 -1.11 -18.55 -55.05
CA GLY A 557 -0.63 -17.22 -55.41
C GLY A 557 -0.17 -16.37 -54.22
N ARG A 558 0.10 -16.99 -53.06
CA ARG A 558 0.56 -16.32 -51.85
C ARG A 558 1.99 -16.70 -51.52
N TYR A 559 2.69 -15.78 -50.88
CA TYR A 559 4.03 -16.00 -50.36
C TYR A 559 3.95 -16.52 -48.92
N GLU A 560 4.73 -17.55 -48.63
CA GLU A 560 4.87 -18.17 -47.30
C GLU A 560 6.31 -18.02 -46.80
N ALA A 561 6.47 -17.66 -45.53
CA ALA A 561 7.76 -17.66 -44.85
C ALA A 561 7.65 -18.40 -43.51
N ARG A 562 8.73 -19.05 -43.08
CA ARG A 562 8.77 -19.84 -41.84
C ARG A 562 9.98 -19.46 -40.99
N VAL A 563 9.72 -18.90 -39.81
CA VAL A 563 10.73 -18.41 -38.85
C VAL A 563 10.70 -19.29 -37.60
N TYR A 564 11.86 -19.60 -37.03
CA TYR A 564 11.96 -20.21 -35.71
C TYR A 564 11.90 -19.11 -34.65
N VAL A 565 10.91 -19.19 -33.75
CA VAL A 565 10.69 -18.24 -32.66
C VAL A 565 10.85 -18.96 -31.31
N PRO A 566 11.26 -18.26 -30.24
CA PRO A 566 11.35 -18.85 -28.91
C PRO A 566 9.95 -18.95 -28.30
N GLN A 567 9.67 -20.01 -27.57
CA GLN A 567 8.46 -20.17 -26.77
C GLN A 567 8.76 -19.87 -25.28
N PRO A 568 7.74 -19.54 -24.46
CA PRO A 568 7.93 -19.32 -23.02
C PRO A 568 8.47 -20.55 -22.27
N ASP A 569 8.33 -21.75 -22.82
CA ASP A 569 8.88 -23.00 -22.28
C ASP A 569 10.39 -23.19 -22.59
N GLY A 570 11.04 -22.22 -23.24
CA GLY A 570 12.45 -22.27 -23.64
C GLY A 570 12.74 -23.05 -24.92
N THR A 571 11.74 -23.71 -25.53
CA THR A 571 11.89 -24.39 -26.82
C THR A 571 11.85 -23.40 -27.99
N ARG A 572 12.34 -23.81 -29.17
CA ARG A 572 12.15 -23.06 -30.42
C ARG A 572 11.12 -23.76 -31.30
N SER A 573 10.11 -23.01 -31.73
CA SER A 573 9.00 -23.49 -32.56
C SER A 573 8.97 -22.78 -33.91
N ARG A 574 8.51 -23.47 -34.95
CA ARG A 574 8.50 -22.94 -36.33
C ARG A 574 7.16 -22.28 -36.63
N LYS A 575 7.14 -20.94 -36.64
CA LYS A 575 5.96 -20.14 -36.96
C LYS A 575 5.93 -19.79 -38.45
N THR A 576 4.79 -20.05 -39.08
CA THR A 576 4.53 -19.72 -40.50
C THR A 576 3.78 -18.39 -40.61
N VAL A 577 4.17 -17.57 -41.58
CA VAL A 577 3.47 -16.34 -41.97
C VAL A 577 3.18 -16.35 -43.47
N TYR A 578 2.15 -15.61 -43.88
CA TYR A 578 1.68 -15.53 -45.26
C TYR A 578 1.47 -14.07 -45.69
N GLY A 579 1.68 -13.76 -46.96
CA GLY A 579 1.35 -12.47 -47.59
C GLY A 579 0.85 -12.66 -49.03
N LYS A 580 0.06 -11.71 -49.54
CA LYS A 580 -0.37 -11.66 -50.95
C LYS A 580 0.77 -11.25 -51.88
N THR A 581 1.73 -10.46 -51.38
CA THR A 581 2.94 -10.08 -52.12
C THR A 581 4.19 -10.54 -51.37
N TRP A 582 5.31 -10.65 -52.10
CA TRP A 582 6.59 -11.01 -51.52
C TRP A 582 6.98 -10.06 -50.39
N ALA A 583 6.80 -8.74 -50.59
CA ALA A 583 7.10 -7.71 -49.60
C ALA A 583 6.21 -7.78 -48.36
N GLU A 584 4.91 -8.10 -48.50
CA GLU A 584 4.01 -8.30 -47.35
C GLU A 584 4.43 -9.51 -46.50
N CYS A 585 4.94 -10.57 -47.15
CA CYS A 585 5.45 -11.74 -46.45
C CYS A 585 6.83 -11.48 -45.82
N ASP A 586 7.71 -10.74 -46.51
CA ASP A 586 9.03 -10.38 -45.98
C ASP A 586 8.95 -9.45 -44.77
N ALA A 587 8.06 -8.45 -44.79
CA ALA A 587 7.81 -7.59 -43.61
C ALA A 587 7.40 -8.42 -42.38
N LYS A 588 6.50 -9.40 -42.54
CA LYS A 588 6.08 -10.32 -41.46
C LYS A 588 7.21 -11.27 -41.02
N ARG A 589 8.06 -11.71 -41.95
CA ARG A 589 9.27 -12.50 -41.65
C ARG A 589 10.27 -11.67 -40.83
N GLN A 590 10.53 -10.43 -41.25
CA GLN A 590 11.41 -9.50 -40.55
C GLN A 590 10.91 -9.19 -39.14
N GLU A 591 9.60 -8.96 -38.95
CA GLU A 591 9.02 -8.72 -37.61
C GLU A 591 9.27 -9.89 -36.65
N LEU A 592 9.06 -11.15 -37.11
CA LEU A 592 9.34 -12.33 -36.28
C LEU A 592 10.84 -12.51 -35.98
N VAL A 593 11.73 -12.19 -36.93
CA VAL A 593 13.19 -12.21 -36.71
C VAL A 593 13.63 -11.09 -35.74
N LEU A 594 12.98 -9.93 -35.76
CA LEU A 594 13.23 -8.86 -34.79
C LEU A 594 12.79 -9.27 -33.37
N ARG A 595 11.61 -9.89 -33.23
CA ARG A 595 11.13 -10.44 -31.94
C ARG A 595 12.05 -11.54 -31.39
N ASP A 596 12.51 -12.46 -32.24
CA ASP A 596 13.49 -13.51 -31.88
C ASP A 596 14.82 -12.89 -31.39
N ARG A 597 15.34 -11.88 -32.09
CA ARG A 597 16.55 -11.12 -31.68
C ARG A 597 16.36 -10.31 -30.39
N GLN A 598 15.16 -9.82 -30.13
CA GLN A 598 14.78 -9.13 -28.89
C GLN A 598 14.50 -10.11 -27.73
N GLY A 599 14.58 -11.43 -27.97
CA GLY A 599 14.30 -12.46 -26.97
C GLY A 599 12.83 -12.58 -26.58
N ILE A 600 11.91 -11.99 -27.35
CA ILE A 600 10.47 -11.92 -27.01
C ILE A 600 9.80 -13.27 -27.32
N PRO A 601 9.29 -14.01 -26.32
CA PRO A 601 8.61 -15.27 -26.56
C PRO A 601 7.37 -15.10 -27.43
N THR A 602 7.16 -16.05 -28.34
CA THR A 602 5.99 -16.11 -29.21
C THR A 602 5.35 -17.48 -29.05
N PRO A 603 4.31 -17.62 -28.19
CA PRO A 603 3.63 -18.89 -27.98
C PRO A 603 3.09 -19.47 -29.30
N THR A 604 3.26 -20.77 -29.50
CA THR A 604 2.66 -21.49 -30.66
C THR A 604 1.30 -22.12 -30.28
N ARG A 605 0.98 -22.20 -28.98
CA ARG A 605 -0.27 -22.78 -28.46
C ARG A 605 -0.88 -21.92 -27.35
N SER A 606 -1.67 -20.91 -27.72
CA SER A 606 -2.44 -20.10 -26.77
C SER A 606 -3.53 -20.93 -26.08
N ALA A 607 -3.52 -21.02 -24.76
CA ALA A 607 -4.58 -21.67 -23.98
C ALA A 607 -5.92 -20.91 -24.11
N LYS A 608 -7.04 -21.62 -23.95
CA LYS A 608 -8.37 -21.00 -23.83
C LYS A 608 -8.60 -20.43 -22.44
N LEU A 609 -9.50 -19.45 -22.32
CA LEU A 609 -9.94 -18.97 -21.01
C LEU A 609 -10.68 -20.06 -20.20
N SER A 610 -11.33 -21.03 -20.85
CA SER A 610 -11.90 -22.21 -20.18
C SER A 610 -10.85 -23.12 -19.52
N GLU A 611 -9.61 -23.10 -20.03
CA GLU A 611 -8.49 -23.91 -19.55
C GLU A 611 -7.67 -23.11 -18.51
N TRP A 612 -7.40 -21.84 -18.81
CA TRP A 612 -6.63 -20.93 -17.94
C TRP A 612 -7.36 -20.57 -16.64
N LEU A 613 -8.66 -20.24 -16.67
CA LEU A 613 -9.34 -19.72 -15.47
C LEU A 613 -9.44 -20.76 -14.33
N PRO A 614 -9.74 -22.05 -14.56
CA PRO A 614 -9.66 -23.08 -13.52
C PRO A 614 -8.23 -23.31 -13.01
N PHE A 615 -7.23 -23.39 -13.90
CA PHE A 615 -5.83 -23.52 -13.50
C PHE A 615 -5.37 -22.35 -12.64
N TRP A 616 -5.75 -21.13 -13.01
CA TRP A 616 -5.44 -19.93 -12.24
C TRP A 616 -6.05 -19.95 -10.82
N LEU A 617 -7.30 -20.43 -10.69
CA LEU A 617 -7.95 -20.59 -9.39
C LEU A 617 -7.21 -21.58 -8.49
N GLU A 618 -6.90 -22.77 -9.00
CA GLU A 618 -6.28 -23.84 -8.22
C GLU A 618 -4.82 -23.55 -7.86
N THR A 619 -4.01 -23.10 -8.82
CA THR A 619 -2.56 -22.94 -8.65
C THR A 619 -2.21 -21.68 -7.84
N PHE A 620 -2.87 -20.55 -8.13
CA PHE A 620 -2.51 -19.24 -7.56
C PHE A 620 -3.50 -18.77 -6.49
N VAL A 621 -4.81 -18.80 -6.79
CA VAL A 621 -5.81 -18.17 -5.89
C VAL A 621 -6.04 -18.99 -4.62
N LYS A 622 -6.05 -20.33 -4.73
CA LYS A 622 -6.32 -21.26 -3.63
C LYS A 622 -5.30 -21.20 -2.50
N ASN A 623 -4.03 -20.99 -2.85
CA ASN A 623 -2.91 -20.95 -1.92
C ASN A 623 -2.70 -19.53 -1.34
N ASP A 624 -2.72 -18.49 -2.19
CA ASP A 624 -2.39 -17.12 -1.78
C ASP A 624 -3.55 -16.36 -1.10
N ARG A 625 -4.79 -16.86 -1.16
CA ARG A 625 -5.99 -16.11 -0.73
C ARG A 625 -6.88 -16.91 0.22
N LYS A 626 -7.44 -16.21 1.22
CA LYS A 626 -8.43 -16.80 2.15
C LYS A 626 -9.58 -17.49 1.39
N LYS A 627 -10.08 -18.61 1.93
CA LYS A 627 -11.15 -19.46 1.33
C LYS A 627 -12.35 -18.67 0.78
N THR A 628 -12.78 -17.59 1.46
CA THR A 628 -13.87 -16.71 0.99
C THR A 628 -13.59 -16.02 -0.35
N THR A 629 -12.33 -15.65 -0.61
CA THR A 629 -11.91 -14.96 -1.83
C THR A 629 -11.80 -15.94 -2.98
N TYR A 630 -11.23 -17.13 -2.74
CA TYR A 630 -11.24 -18.24 -3.71
C TYR A 630 -12.68 -18.58 -4.12
N ALA A 631 -13.58 -18.82 -3.16
CA ALA A 631 -14.96 -19.20 -3.47
C ALA A 631 -15.73 -18.09 -4.23
N LYS A 632 -15.44 -16.82 -3.95
CA LYS A 632 -15.96 -15.69 -4.74
C LYS A 632 -15.43 -15.71 -6.18
N TYR A 633 -14.11 -15.88 -6.35
CA TYR A 633 -13.47 -15.89 -7.66
C TYR A 633 -13.94 -17.10 -8.49
N GLU A 634 -14.05 -18.29 -7.91
CA GLU A 634 -14.67 -19.49 -8.49
C GLU A 634 -16.07 -19.18 -9.04
N THR A 635 -16.93 -18.60 -8.21
CA THR A 635 -18.33 -18.35 -8.59
C THR A 635 -18.42 -17.33 -9.73
N HIS A 636 -17.56 -16.30 -9.76
CA HIS A 636 -17.47 -15.38 -10.90
C HIS A 636 -16.89 -16.06 -12.16
N VAL A 637 -15.88 -16.92 -12.02
CA VAL A 637 -15.31 -17.70 -13.13
C VAL A 637 -16.36 -18.62 -13.75
N ARG A 638 -17.06 -19.43 -12.95
CA ARG A 638 -18.05 -20.42 -13.42
C ARG A 638 -19.34 -19.79 -13.95
N LEU A 639 -19.89 -18.78 -13.28
CA LEU A 639 -21.19 -18.20 -13.67
C LEU A 639 -21.09 -17.12 -14.75
N TYR A 640 -19.97 -16.39 -14.83
CA TYR A 640 -19.90 -15.16 -15.63
C TYR A 640 -18.75 -15.16 -16.65
N LEU A 641 -17.54 -15.61 -16.28
CA LEU A 641 -16.39 -15.51 -17.19
C LEU A 641 -16.32 -16.66 -18.19
N ILE A 642 -16.43 -17.92 -17.75
CA ILE A 642 -16.40 -19.08 -18.65
C ILE A 642 -17.58 -19.08 -19.64
N PRO A 643 -18.84 -18.81 -19.24
CA PRO A 643 -19.96 -18.78 -20.18
C PRO A 643 -19.86 -17.70 -21.27
N ASN A 644 -19.25 -16.55 -20.97
CA ASN A 644 -19.14 -15.43 -21.92
C ASN A 644 -17.83 -15.43 -22.73
N LEU A 645 -16.73 -15.94 -22.17
CA LEU A 645 -15.38 -15.80 -22.73
C LEU A 645 -14.59 -17.11 -22.82
N GLY A 646 -15.08 -18.22 -22.26
CA GLY A 646 -14.31 -19.47 -22.12
C GLY A 646 -13.80 -20.06 -23.43
N SER A 647 -14.55 -19.88 -24.53
CA SER A 647 -14.17 -20.32 -25.87
C SER A 647 -13.05 -19.50 -26.53
N LYS A 648 -12.76 -18.29 -26.04
CA LYS A 648 -11.68 -17.43 -26.54
C LYS A 648 -10.31 -17.95 -26.08
N ARG A 649 -9.28 -17.75 -26.91
CA ARG A 649 -7.88 -17.93 -26.52
C ARG A 649 -7.36 -16.69 -25.83
N LEU A 650 -6.38 -16.84 -24.95
CA LEU A 650 -5.77 -15.73 -24.21
C LEU A 650 -5.22 -14.63 -25.13
N GLU A 651 -4.51 -15.01 -26.21
CA GLU A 651 -3.98 -14.05 -27.21
C GLU A 651 -5.05 -13.36 -28.06
N THR A 652 -6.23 -13.97 -28.27
CA THR A 652 -7.27 -13.45 -29.16
C THR A 652 -8.42 -12.73 -28.44
N LEU A 653 -8.31 -12.58 -27.11
CA LEU A 653 -9.29 -11.86 -26.29
C LEU A 653 -9.22 -10.35 -26.58
N GLY A 654 -10.27 -9.81 -27.18
CA GLY A 654 -10.34 -8.39 -27.55
C GLY A 654 -11.01 -7.50 -26.50
N VAL A 655 -10.73 -6.19 -26.58
CA VAL A 655 -11.51 -5.13 -25.92
C VAL A 655 -13.03 -5.26 -26.21
N PRO A 656 -13.49 -5.57 -27.44
CA PRO A 656 -14.92 -5.81 -27.70
C PRO A 656 -15.50 -7.02 -26.97
N ASP A 657 -14.72 -8.08 -26.76
CA ASP A 657 -15.19 -9.29 -26.07
C ASP A 657 -15.42 -9.01 -24.58
N VAL A 658 -14.47 -8.32 -23.94
CA VAL A 658 -14.60 -7.87 -22.55
C VAL A 658 -15.80 -6.94 -22.40
N ARG A 659 -16.02 -5.98 -23.31
CA ARG A 659 -17.22 -5.11 -23.30
C ARG A 659 -18.51 -5.93 -23.43
N ARG A 660 -18.57 -6.91 -24.35
CA ARG A 660 -19.72 -7.80 -24.56
C ARG A 660 -20.05 -8.62 -23.30
N MET A 661 -19.04 -9.21 -22.66
CA MET A 661 -19.19 -9.93 -21.39
C MET A 661 -19.75 -9.02 -20.28
N LEU A 662 -19.26 -7.79 -20.15
CA LEU A 662 -19.77 -6.86 -19.13
C LEU A 662 -21.23 -6.47 -19.38
N ALA A 663 -21.64 -6.29 -20.64
CA ALA A 663 -23.03 -6.03 -20.98
C ALA A 663 -23.93 -7.23 -20.61
N ALA A 664 -23.53 -8.44 -21.00
CA ALA A 664 -24.24 -9.68 -20.69
C ALA A 664 -24.37 -9.92 -19.17
N VAL A 665 -23.28 -9.75 -18.39
CA VAL A 665 -23.30 -9.93 -16.93
C VAL A 665 -24.09 -8.81 -16.22
N THR A 666 -24.15 -7.62 -16.81
CA THR A 666 -25.00 -6.53 -16.28
C THR A 666 -26.48 -6.85 -16.48
N ALA A 667 -26.86 -7.37 -17.66
CA ALA A 667 -28.23 -7.81 -17.95
C ALA A 667 -28.65 -9.07 -17.17
N GLN A 668 -27.73 -10.02 -16.98
CA GLN A 668 -27.99 -11.29 -16.26
C GLN A 668 -28.08 -11.11 -14.73
N ALA A 669 -27.44 -10.07 -14.16
CA ALA A 669 -27.31 -9.94 -12.72
C ALA A 669 -27.35 -8.48 -12.22
N SER A 670 -26.22 -7.76 -12.27
CA SER A 670 -26.15 -6.35 -11.84
C SER A 670 -24.84 -5.69 -12.28
N ALA A 671 -24.83 -4.36 -12.34
CA ALA A 671 -23.60 -3.59 -12.57
C ALA A 671 -22.53 -3.86 -11.49
N ALA A 672 -22.92 -4.15 -10.25
CA ALA A 672 -21.99 -4.52 -9.18
C ALA A 672 -21.36 -5.90 -9.42
N THR A 673 -22.16 -6.87 -9.89
CA THR A 673 -21.70 -8.19 -10.30
C THR A 673 -20.74 -8.08 -11.49
N ALA A 674 -21.07 -7.26 -12.50
CA ALA A 674 -20.23 -7.03 -13.67
C ALA A 674 -18.91 -6.31 -13.34
N LYS A 675 -18.94 -5.31 -12.45
CA LYS A 675 -17.74 -4.65 -11.90
C LYS A 675 -16.84 -5.61 -11.13
N GLU A 676 -17.39 -6.61 -10.45
CA GLU A 676 -16.59 -7.63 -9.79
C GLU A 676 -16.08 -8.70 -10.78
N SER A 677 -16.87 -9.13 -11.77
CA SER A 677 -16.40 -10.01 -12.85
C SER A 677 -15.25 -9.37 -13.64
N HIS A 678 -15.31 -8.05 -13.89
CA HIS A 678 -14.19 -7.25 -14.42
C HIS A 678 -12.93 -7.38 -13.54
N ARG A 679 -13.08 -7.19 -12.22
CA ARG A 679 -11.97 -7.31 -11.25
C ARG A 679 -11.36 -8.72 -11.23
N VAL A 680 -12.17 -9.76 -11.24
CA VAL A 680 -11.71 -11.16 -11.25
C VAL A 680 -10.95 -11.45 -12.54
N LEU A 681 -11.51 -11.10 -13.71
CA LEU A 681 -10.84 -11.29 -15.00
C LEU A 681 -9.55 -10.46 -15.11
N ARG A 682 -9.56 -9.20 -14.65
CA ARG A 682 -8.36 -8.35 -14.58
C ARG A 682 -7.27 -9.04 -13.74
N SER A 683 -7.63 -9.64 -12.61
CA SER A 683 -6.68 -10.38 -11.76
C SER A 683 -6.14 -11.63 -12.45
N ALA A 684 -6.98 -12.38 -13.16
CA ALA A 684 -6.59 -13.59 -13.88
C ALA A 684 -5.66 -13.32 -15.07
N LEU A 685 -5.92 -12.23 -15.81
CA LEU A 685 -5.06 -11.81 -16.92
C LEU A 685 -3.77 -11.12 -16.44
N THR A 686 -3.78 -10.45 -15.27
CA THR A 686 -2.52 -9.98 -14.65
C THR A 686 -1.61 -11.14 -14.23
N ALA A 687 -2.17 -12.28 -13.83
CA ALA A 687 -1.38 -13.50 -13.65
C ALA A 687 -0.87 -14.04 -14.99
N ALA A 688 -1.73 -14.19 -16.01
CA ALA A 688 -1.32 -14.65 -17.35
C ALA A 688 -0.20 -13.76 -17.99
N ASN A 689 -0.18 -12.46 -17.69
CA ASN A 689 0.84 -11.52 -18.15
C ASN A 689 2.17 -11.65 -17.37
N ARG A 690 2.16 -12.22 -16.16
CA ARG A 690 3.38 -12.53 -15.37
C ARG A 690 3.99 -13.87 -15.74
N GLU A 691 3.13 -14.84 -16.09
CA GLU A 691 3.53 -16.12 -16.67
C GLU A 691 3.81 -16.04 -18.20
N GLU A 692 3.96 -14.81 -18.75
CA GLU A 692 4.25 -14.49 -20.15
C GLU A 692 3.31 -15.10 -21.23
N LEU A 693 2.15 -15.63 -20.81
CA LEU A 693 1.11 -16.20 -21.69
C LEU A 693 0.40 -15.14 -22.53
N ILE A 694 0.45 -13.87 -22.12
CA ILE A 694 -0.01 -12.71 -22.89
C ILE A 694 0.93 -11.51 -22.70
N SER A 695 1.12 -10.73 -23.76
CA SER A 695 1.96 -9.52 -23.72
C SER A 695 1.29 -8.29 -23.10
N ARG A 696 -0.05 -8.29 -22.97
CA ARG A 696 -0.80 -7.21 -22.30
C ARG A 696 -2.13 -7.68 -21.72
N ASN A 697 -2.47 -7.22 -20.52
CA ASN A 697 -3.79 -7.41 -19.92
C ASN A 697 -4.83 -6.47 -20.56
N VAL A 698 -5.59 -6.98 -21.55
CA VAL A 698 -6.60 -6.22 -22.29
C VAL A 698 -7.76 -5.66 -21.44
N VAL A 699 -8.00 -6.20 -20.25
CA VAL A 699 -9.07 -5.72 -19.34
C VAL A 699 -8.70 -4.39 -18.70
N MET A 700 -7.40 -4.03 -18.66
CA MET A 700 -6.93 -2.69 -18.28
C MET A 700 -7.49 -1.59 -19.20
N LEU A 701 -7.79 -1.93 -20.46
CA LEU A 701 -8.26 -0.99 -21.49
C LEU A 701 -9.79 -0.83 -21.52
N VAL A 702 -10.51 -1.50 -20.61
CA VAL A 702 -11.97 -1.42 -20.48
C VAL A 702 -12.31 -0.84 -19.10
N PRO A 703 -13.03 0.29 -19.01
CA PRO A 703 -13.48 0.80 -17.73
C PRO A 703 -14.47 -0.19 -17.09
N ALA A 704 -14.35 -0.41 -15.78
CA ALA A 704 -15.31 -1.23 -15.06
C ALA A 704 -16.68 -0.52 -14.99
N PRO A 705 -17.82 -1.25 -15.04
CA PRO A 705 -19.14 -0.66 -14.94
C PRO A 705 -19.30 0.27 -13.74
N ARG A 706 -19.90 1.45 -13.96
CA ARG A 706 -20.31 2.35 -12.87
C ARG A 706 -21.40 1.65 -12.06
N VAL A 707 -21.29 1.71 -10.74
CA VAL A 707 -22.29 1.18 -9.80
C VAL A 707 -22.87 2.38 -9.08
N VAL A 708 -24.14 2.68 -9.33
CA VAL A 708 -24.87 3.66 -8.55
C VAL A 708 -24.90 3.15 -7.11
N GLN A 709 -24.34 3.92 -6.18
CA GLN A 709 -24.48 3.60 -4.76
C GLN A 709 -25.91 3.95 -4.35
N ARG A 710 -26.61 3.01 -3.73
CA ARG A 710 -27.88 3.30 -3.08
C ARG A 710 -27.59 4.10 -1.83
N GLU A 711 -28.29 5.20 -1.63
CA GLU A 711 -28.29 5.89 -0.35
C GLU A 711 -28.79 4.91 0.72
N LEU A 712 -28.02 4.79 1.81
CA LEU A 712 -28.36 3.92 2.93
C LEU A 712 -28.94 4.81 4.02
N LYS A 713 -30.27 4.77 4.18
CA LYS A 713 -30.91 5.28 5.39
C LYS A 713 -30.83 4.17 6.46
N PRO A 714 -29.93 4.27 7.47
CA PRO A 714 -30.02 3.40 8.64
C PRO A 714 -31.27 3.77 9.45
N TRP A 715 -31.65 2.91 10.39
CA TRP A 715 -32.67 3.27 11.37
C TRP A 715 -32.25 4.49 12.20
N ASP A 716 -33.21 5.34 12.55
CA ASP A 716 -33.03 6.36 13.57
C ASP A 716 -33.07 5.77 15.00
N LEU A 717 -33.06 6.63 16.02
CA LEU A 717 -33.01 6.19 17.41
C LEU A 717 -34.31 5.46 17.83
N ASP A 718 -35.47 5.94 17.40
CA ASP A 718 -36.77 5.42 17.86
C ASP A 718 -37.14 4.14 17.10
N GLU A 719 -36.83 4.07 15.79
CA GLU A 719 -36.84 2.83 15.01
C GLU A 719 -35.91 1.77 15.63
N THR A 720 -34.70 2.18 16.04
CA THR A 720 -33.72 1.30 16.69
C THR A 720 -34.20 0.80 18.07
N LEU A 721 -34.81 1.67 18.88
CA LEU A 721 -35.36 1.30 20.18
C LEU A 721 -36.56 0.35 20.03
N THR A 722 -37.44 0.61 19.06
CA THR A 722 -38.58 -0.26 18.70
C THR A 722 -38.10 -1.67 18.34
N PHE A 723 -37.05 -1.78 17.51
CA PHE A 723 -36.42 -3.06 17.19
C PHE A 723 -35.84 -3.77 18.43
N LEU A 724 -35.18 -3.03 19.34
CA LEU A 724 -34.61 -3.56 20.57
C LEU A 724 -35.67 -3.91 21.64
N GLU A 725 -36.91 -3.45 21.51
CA GLU A 725 -38.05 -3.91 22.30
C GLU A 725 -38.66 -5.18 21.70
N ALA A 726 -39.01 -5.16 20.40
CA ALA A 726 -39.57 -6.31 19.69
C ALA A 726 -38.65 -7.55 19.73
N SER A 727 -37.33 -7.35 19.74
CA SER A 727 -36.35 -8.46 19.78
C SER A 727 -36.03 -9.01 21.18
N ARG A 728 -36.56 -8.46 22.28
CA ARG A 728 -36.21 -8.87 23.66
C ARG A 728 -36.34 -10.36 23.95
N HIS A 729 -37.31 -11.03 23.32
CA HIS A 729 -37.59 -12.45 23.53
C HIS A 729 -36.88 -13.39 22.53
N ASP A 730 -36.17 -12.85 21.52
CA ASP A 730 -35.46 -13.67 20.54
C ASP A 730 -34.17 -14.27 21.14
N PRO A 731 -33.85 -15.56 20.87
CA PRO A 731 -32.58 -16.20 21.23
C PRO A 731 -31.28 -15.44 20.91
N LEU A 732 -31.32 -14.47 20.00
CA LEU A 732 -30.19 -13.68 19.53
C LEU A 732 -30.26 -12.21 19.98
N TYR A 733 -31.13 -11.86 20.95
CA TYR A 733 -31.27 -10.48 21.47
C TYR A 733 -29.92 -9.82 21.81
N ALA A 734 -29.04 -10.51 22.53
CA ALA A 734 -27.72 -9.97 22.86
C ALA A 734 -26.81 -9.75 21.63
N ALA A 735 -26.97 -10.53 20.55
CA ALA A 735 -26.27 -10.30 19.29
C ALA A 735 -26.75 -9.03 18.58
N PHE A 736 -28.06 -8.72 18.66
CA PHE A 736 -28.63 -7.49 18.13
C PHE A 736 -28.18 -6.26 18.91
N VAL A 737 -28.20 -6.32 20.26
CA VAL A 737 -27.68 -5.24 21.11
C VAL A 737 -26.21 -4.94 20.79
N LEU A 738 -25.37 -5.96 20.57
CA LEU A 738 -23.98 -5.77 20.15
C LEU A 738 -23.83 -5.21 18.72
N ALA A 739 -24.71 -5.59 17.79
CA ALA A 739 -24.71 -5.04 16.42
C ALA A 739 -25.03 -3.55 16.41
N VAL A 740 -25.99 -3.11 17.22
CA VAL A 740 -26.43 -1.71 17.34
C VAL A 740 -25.46 -0.88 18.18
N ALA A 741 -25.13 -1.32 19.39
CA ALA A 741 -24.39 -0.49 20.36
C ALA A 741 -22.87 -0.45 20.14
N LEU A 742 -22.31 -1.43 19.42
CA LEU A 742 -20.86 -1.51 19.12
C LEU A 742 -20.55 -1.60 17.62
N GLY A 743 -21.56 -1.63 16.74
CA GLY A 743 -21.38 -1.69 15.30
C GLY A 743 -20.64 -2.95 14.81
N LEU A 744 -20.62 -4.03 15.60
CA LEU A 744 -19.83 -5.23 15.28
C LEU A 744 -20.30 -5.87 13.96
N ARG A 745 -19.35 -6.39 13.18
CA ARG A 745 -19.71 -7.10 11.93
C ARG A 745 -20.36 -8.43 12.27
N ARG A 746 -21.35 -8.87 11.48
CA ARG A 746 -22.03 -10.16 11.65
C ARG A 746 -21.11 -11.36 11.96
N GLY A 747 -19.99 -11.46 11.24
CA GLY A 747 -18.99 -12.51 11.46
C GLY A 747 -18.20 -12.34 12.77
N GLU A 748 -17.90 -11.11 13.17
CA GLU A 748 -17.24 -10.78 14.45
C GLU A 748 -18.14 -11.16 15.63
N ILE A 749 -19.43 -10.76 15.60
CA ILE A 749 -20.43 -11.07 16.65
C ILE A 749 -20.48 -12.58 16.91
N LEU A 750 -20.62 -13.37 15.84
CA LEU A 750 -20.75 -14.82 15.93
C LEU A 750 -19.43 -15.53 16.28
N GLY A 751 -18.29 -14.86 16.09
CA GLY A 751 -16.96 -15.35 16.50
C GLY A 751 -16.57 -15.00 17.93
N LEU A 752 -17.37 -14.21 18.66
CA LEU A 752 -17.10 -13.88 20.06
C LEU A 752 -17.13 -15.13 20.94
N ARG A 753 -16.13 -15.23 21.82
CA ARG A 753 -16.03 -16.24 22.86
C ARG A 753 -16.24 -15.66 24.26
N TRP A 754 -16.52 -16.47 25.28
CA TRP A 754 -16.58 -15.94 26.64
C TRP A 754 -15.20 -15.50 27.15
N SER A 755 -14.14 -16.18 26.70
CA SER A 755 -12.74 -15.75 26.87
C SER A 755 -12.40 -14.38 26.25
N ASP A 756 -13.25 -13.86 25.35
CA ASP A 756 -13.10 -12.52 24.75
C ASP A 756 -13.87 -11.41 25.52
N ILE A 757 -14.66 -11.74 26.55
CA ILE A 757 -15.58 -10.80 27.22
C ILE A 757 -15.38 -10.75 28.74
N ASP A 758 -14.79 -9.66 29.22
CA ASP A 758 -14.78 -9.28 30.63
C ASP A 758 -16.00 -8.39 30.95
N LEU A 759 -16.92 -8.89 31.77
CA LEU A 759 -18.14 -8.20 32.17
C LEU A 759 -17.97 -7.29 33.39
N GLU A 760 -16.85 -7.38 34.10
CA GLU A 760 -16.56 -6.58 35.31
C GLU A 760 -15.79 -5.31 34.94
N ARG A 761 -14.68 -5.48 34.21
CA ARG A 761 -13.95 -4.38 33.56
C ARG A 761 -14.74 -3.77 32.40
N ARG A 762 -15.76 -4.48 31.90
CA ARG A 762 -16.63 -4.09 30.78
C ARG A 762 -15.82 -3.87 29.50
N THR A 763 -15.07 -4.89 29.09
CA THR A 763 -14.22 -4.87 27.88
C THR A 763 -14.43 -6.13 27.05
N LEU A 764 -14.69 -5.93 25.75
CA LEU A 764 -14.91 -6.99 24.76
C LEU A 764 -13.78 -6.96 23.72
N THR A 765 -13.21 -8.12 23.41
CA THR A 765 -12.01 -8.23 22.56
C THR A 765 -12.33 -8.93 21.25
N VAL A 766 -12.36 -8.20 20.14
CA VAL A 766 -12.67 -8.79 18.82
C VAL A 766 -11.42 -9.42 18.21
N ARG A 767 -11.24 -10.72 18.39
CA ARG A 767 -10.14 -11.53 17.80
C ARG A 767 -10.56 -12.31 16.55
N ASN A 768 -11.75 -12.90 16.61
CA ASN A 768 -12.21 -13.96 15.71
C ASN A 768 -13.40 -13.50 14.85
N GLN A 769 -13.68 -14.25 13.78
CA GLN A 769 -14.90 -14.15 12.99
C GLN A 769 -15.32 -15.52 12.43
N ILE A 770 -16.62 -15.73 12.24
CA ILE A 770 -17.16 -16.96 11.60
C ILE A 770 -17.75 -16.65 10.21
N PRO A 771 -16.95 -16.78 9.12
CA PRO A 771 -17.46 -16.92 7.76
C PRO A 771 -18.04 -18.32 7.48
N ARG A 772 -18.91 -18.40 6.45
CA ARG A 772 -19.35 -19.65 5.82
C ARG A 772 -18.73 -19.77 4.42
N VAL A 773 -18.15 -20.91 4.08
CA VAL A 773 -17.63 -21.23 2.73
C VAL A 773 -17.94 -22.69 2.39
N GLN A 774 -18.31 -23.00 1.15
CA GLN A 774 -18.51 -24.37 0.64
C GLN A 774 -19.44 -25.26 1.51
N LYS A 775 -20.43 -24.64 2.18
CA LYS A 775 -21.38 -25.21 3.16
C LYS A 775 -20.86 -25.40 4.59
N GLU A 776 -19.59 -25.18 4.87
CA GLU A 776 -19.00 -25.27 6.22
C GLU A 776 -18.91 -23.90 6.91
N LEU A 777 -18.91 -23.92 8.25
CA LEU A 777 -18.50 -22.82 9.10
C LEU A 777 -17.06 -23.07 9.56
N TYR A 778 -16.22 -22.04 9.57
CA TYR A 778 -14.88 -22.13 10.15
C TYR A 778 -14.52 -20.85 10.90
N ALA A 779 -13.71 -20.97 11.94
CA ALA A 779 -13.14 -19.82 12.61
C ALA A 779 -12.03 -19.21 11.72
N ASP A 780 -12.10 -17.90 11.50
CA ASP A 780 -11.03 -17.14 10.86
C ASP A 780 -10.61 -15.97 11.76
N SER A 781 -9.31 -15.68 11.77
CA SER A 781 -8.79 -14.39 12.21
C SER A 781 -9.51 -13.23 11.51
N THR A 782 -9.69 -12.09 12.18
CA THR A 782 -10.14 -10.86 11.50
C THR A 782 -9.25 -10.57 10.28
N LYS A 783 -9.79 -9.92 9.24
CA LYS A 783 -9.11 -9.76 7.93
C LYS A 783 -7.69 -9.19 7.99
N ASN A 784 -7.33 -8.47 9.05
CA ASN A 784 -6.04 -7.79 9.22
C ASN A 784 -5.22 -8.34 10.41
N ARG A 785 -5.61 -9.46 11.04
CA ARG A 785 -5.11 -9.97 12.35
C ARG A 785 -5.16 -8.98 13.53
N ARG A 786 -5.62 -7.74 13.32
CA ARG A 786 -5.81 -6.74 14.39
C ARG A 786 -6.91 -7.19 15.35
N THR A 787 -6.49 -7.64 16.52
CA THR A 787 -7.33 -7.69 17.71
C THR A 787 -7.68 -6.25 18.11
N ARG A 788 -8.94 -5.98 18.47
CA ARG A 788 -9.34 -4.69 19.07
C ARG A 788 -10.12 -4.91 20.36
N ALA A 789 -9.69 -4.26 21.45
CA ALA A 789 -10.46 -4.17 22.68
C ALA A 789 -11.43 -3.00 22.58
N ILE A 790 -12.68 -3.20 23.01
CA ILE A 790 -13.77 -2.23 22.92
C ILE A 790 -14.43 -2.12 24.29
N PRO A 791 -14.55 -0.92 24.89
CA PRO A 791 -15.34 -0.72 26.10
C PRO A 791 -16.81 -1.07 25.86
N ILE A 792 -17.42 -1.82 26.78
CA ILE A 792 -18.80 -2.31 26.67
C ILE A 792 -19.75 -1.27 27.32
N PRO A 793 -20.70 -0.68 26.57
CA PRO A 793 -21.78 0.13 27.12
C PRO A 793 -22.58 -0.63 28.17
N ARG A 794 -23.01 0.03 29.26
CA ARG A 794 -23.73 -0.62 30.37
C ARG A 794 -24.98 -1.39 29.91
N MET A 795 -25.66 -0.91 28.87
CA MET A 795 -26.83 -1.57 28.25
C MET A 795 -26.55 -2.98 27.72
N CYS A 796 -25.31 -3.30 27.32
CA CYS A 796 -24.96 -4.62 26.78
C CYS A 796 -24.69 -5.67 27.86
N VAL A 797 -24.42 -5.26 29.12
CA VAL A 797 -23.99 -6.16 30.20
C VAL A 797 -25.12 -7.10 30.63
N ALA A 798 -26.35 -6.61 30.77
CA ALA A 798 -27.50 -7.44 31.16
C ALA A 798 -27.89 -8.46 30.05
N PRO A 799 -28.00 -8.09 28.76
CA PRO A 799 -28.17 -9.06 27.67
C PRO A 799 -27.07 -10.13 27.61
N LEU A 800 -25.80 -9.75 27.84
CA LEU A 800 -24.69 -10.72 27.88
C LEU A 800 -24.79 -11.68 29.07
N ARG A 801 -25.16 -11.20 30.26
CA ARG A 801 -25.42 -12.06 31.43
C ARG A 801 -26.58 -13.02 31.18
N TRP A 802 -27.69 -12.53 30.62
CA TRP A 802 -28.84 -13.36 30.26
C TRP A 802 -28.49 -14.41 29.20
N GLN A 803 -27.71 -14.05 28.18
CA GLN A 803 -27.22 -15.01 27.17
C GLN A 803 -26.34 -16.10 27.80
N ARG A 804 -25.49 -15.77 28.78
CA ARG A 804 -24.69 -16.77 29.52
C ARG A 804 -25.57 -17.74 30.30
N MET A 805 -26.58 -17.23 31.03
CA MET A 805 -27.55 -18.06 31.75
C MET A 805 -28.35 -18.95 30.80
N ARG A 806 -28.84 -18.38 29.69
CA ARG A 806 -29.61 -19.08 28.66
C ARG A 806 -28.79 -20.20 28.00
N GLN A 807 -27.50 -19.97 27.75
CA GLN A 807 -26.62 -20.99 27.21
C GLN A 807 -26.32 -22.11 28.21
N ALA A 808 -26.13 -21.79 29.49
CA ALA A 808 -26.00 -22.80 30.56
C ALA A 808 -27.25 -23.68 30.68
N ALA A 809 -28.45 -23.09 30.57
CA ALA A 809 -29.71 -23.83 30.55
C ALA A 809 -29.85 -24.73 29.29
N LEU A 810 -29.42 -24.25 28.11
CA LEU A 810 -29.39 -25.07 26.90
C LEU A 810 -28.41 -26.25 27.04
N ARG A 811 -27.22 -26.02 27.58
CA ARG A 811 -26.21 -27.05 27.88
C ARG A 811 -26.76 -28.13 28.80
N ALA A 812 -27.42 -27.74 29.90
CA ALA A 812 -28.02 -28.67 30.84
C ALA A 812 -29.21 -29.47 30.27
N ALA A 813 -29.88 -28.97 29.23
CA ALA A 813 -31.00 -29.62 28.56
C ALA A 813 -30.62 -30.34 27.24
N ALA A 814 -29.35 -30.33 26.85
CA ALA A 814 -28.88 -30.94 25.61
C ALA A 814 -28.50 -32.41 25.82
N LYS A 815 -28.92 -33.29 24.90
CA LYS A 815 -28.47 -34.71 24.89
C LYS A 815 -26.98 -34.83 24.52
N GLU A 816 -26.52 -33.96 23.64
CA GLU A 816 -25.14 -33.86 23.17
C GLU A 816 -24.79 -32.36 23.05
N TRP A 817 -23.59 -31.98 23.48
CA TRP A 817 -23.15 -30.58 23.52
C TRP A 817 -21.67 -30.44 23.17
N GLU A 818 -21.36 -29.56 22.21
CA GLU A 818 -19.99 -29.23 21.80
C GLU A 818 -19.39 -28.07 22.62
N GLU A 819 -18.20 -28.29 23.20
CA GLU A 819 -17.43 -27.26 23.89
C GLU A 819 -16.72 -26.31 22.91
N SER A 820 -17.41 -25.24 22.54
CA SER A 820 -16.93 -24.30 21.51
C SER A 820 -16.48 -22.92 22.03
N ASP A 821 -16.75 -22.62 23.31
CA ASP A 821 -16.57 -21.31 24.00
C ASP A 821 -17.30 -20.11 23.33
N TYR A 822 -18.07 -20.31 22.26
CA TYR A 822 -18.77 -19.21 21.60
C TYR A 822 -19.92 -18.65 22.43
N VAL A 823 -20.10 -17.33 22.40
CA VAL A 823 -21.20 -16.61 23.05
C VAL A 823 -22.55 -16.93 22.39
N PHE A 824 -22.56 -17.27 21.10
CA PHE A 824 -23.76 -17.50 20.29
C PHE A 824 -23.75 -18.89 19.64
N THR A 825 -24.33 -19.86 20.33
CA THR A 825 -24.40 -21.26 19.90
C THR A 825 -25.82 -21.71 19.52
N THR A 826 -25.90 -22.83 18.80
CA THR A 826 -27.11 -23.63 18.61
C THR A 826 -27.54 -24.29 19.94
N ARG A 827 -28.58 -25.13 19.89
CA ARG A 827 -29.02 -25.97 21.02
C ARG A 827 -28.01 -27.09 21.39
N SER A 828 -26.97 -27.31 20.58
CA SER A 828 -25.97 -28.38 20.76
C SER A 828 -24.52 -27.88 20.85
N GLY A 829 -24.31 -26.60 21.21
CA GLY A 829 -22.97 -26.03 21.41
C GLY A 829 -22.25 -25.53 20.15
N HIS A 830 -22.60 -25.97 18.94
CA HIS A 830 -22.02 -25.46 17.69
C HIS A 830 -22.28 -23.94 17.49
N PRO A 831 -21.42 -23.20 16.76
CA PRO A 831 -21.66 -21.79 16.43
C PRO A 831 -22.92 -21.57 15.56
N VAL A 832 -23.60 -20.43 15.77
CA VAL A 832 -24.79 -20.05 14.97
C VAL A 832 -24.43 -19.69 13.52
N GLU A 833 -25.15 -20.28 12.57
CA GLU A 833 -25.09 -19.97 11.14
C GLU A 833 -25.32 -18.47 10.84
N PRO A 834 -24.39 -17.76 10.16
CA PRO A 834 -24.52 -16.33 9.87
C PRO A 834 -25.78 -15.92 9.08
N ARG A 835 -26.34 -16.79 8.24
CA ARG A 835 -27.66 -16.53 7.62
C ARG A 835 -28.80 -16.46 8.64
N ASN A 836 -28.76 -17.24 9.72
CA ASN A 836 -29.85 -17.28 10.71
C ASN A 836 -29.94 -15.98 11.51
N LEU A 837 -28.81 -15.42 11.95
CA LEU A 837 -28.77 -14.11 12.61
C LEU A 837 -29.29 -12.99 11.68
N SER A 838 -29.03 -13.09 10.38
CA SER A 838 -29.56 -12.12 9.39
C SER A 838 -31.07 -12.28 9.18
N ARG A 839 -31.55 -13.54 9.08
CA ARG A 839 -32.98 -13.85 8.90
C ARG A 839 -33.82 -13.45 10.11
N SER A 840 -33.36 -13.67 11.35
CA SER A 840 -34.16 -13.22 12.52
C SER A 840 -34.13 -11.69 12.67
N PHE A 841 -33.03 -11.01 12.33
CA PHE A 841 -32.99 -9.55 12.25
C PHE A 841 -34.00 -8.99 11.24
N GLU A 842 -33.95 -9.46 9.98
CA GLU A 842 -34.86 -9.00 8.92
C GLU A 842 -36.33 -9.37 9.21
N ARG A 843 -36.58 -10.52 9.86
CA ARG A 843 -37.90 -10.93 10.32
C ARG A 843 -38.43 -9.99 11.41
N ILE A 844 -37.71 -9.82 12.51
CA ILE A 844 -38.20 -9.02 13.66
C ILE A 844 -38.39 -7.54 13.26
N GLY A 845 -37.55 -7.00 12.38
CA GLY A 845 -37.76 -5.65 11.84
C GLY A 845 -39.07 -5.53 11.05
N LEU A 846 -39.42 -6.54 10.25
CA LEU A 846 -40.66 -6.58 9.48
C LEU A 846 -41.89 -6.88 10.36
N ASP A 847 -41.77 -7.81 11.31
CA ASP A 847 -42.80 -8.12 12.32
C ASP A 847 -43.12 -6.87 13.19
N ALA A 848 -42.14 -5.97 13.38
CA ALA A 848 -42.29 -4.70 14.09
C ALA A 848 -42.66 -3.49 13.19
N GLY A 849 -42.92 -3.71 11.89
CA GLY A 849 -43.34 -2.66 10.95
C GLY A 849 -42.24 -1.67 10.52
N LEU A 850 -40.97 -1.94 10.81
CA LEU A 850 -39.85 -1.02 10.58
C LEU A 850 -39.33 -1.06 9.12
N PRO A 851 -38.71 0.04 8.62
CA PRO A 851 -38.10 0.04 7.29
C PRO A 851 -37.05 -1.04 7.13
N ARG A 852 -37.06 -1.74 5.98
CA ARG A 852 -36.18 -2.89 5.74
C ARG A 852 -34.72 -2.49 5.51
N ILE A 853 -33.93 -2.48 6.58
CA ILE A 853 -32.47 -2.40 6.53
C ILE A 853 -31.83 -3.79 6.69
N ARG A 854 -30.55 -3.94 6.32
CA ARG A 854 -29.77 -5.16 6.57
C ARG A 854 -29.09 -5.05 7.94
N LEU A 855 -28.72 -6.17 8.55
CA LEU A 855 -27.90 -6.22 9.76
C LEU A 855 -26.54 -5.46 9.63
N HIS A 856 -26.04 -5.25 8.41
CA HIS A 856 -24.85 -4.41 8.19
C HIS A 856 -25.13 -2.91 8.26
N ASP A 857 -26.36 -2.48 8.01
CA ASP A 857 -26.77 -1.07 7.99
C ASP A 857 -27.02 -0.55 9.42
N ALA A 858 -27.35 -1.43 10.37
CA ALA A 858 -27.34 -1.12 11.80
C ALA A 858 -25.96 -0.63 12.30
N ARG A 859 -24.86 -1.08 11.68
CA ARG A 859 -23.51 -0.57 11.94
C ARG A 859 -23.28 0.84 11.36
N HIS A 860 -23.97 1.20 10.28
CA HIS A 860 -23.98 2.58 9.81
C HIS A 860 -24.76 3.48 10.78
N GLY A 861 -25.91 3.02 11.28
CA GLY A 861 -26.64 3.70 12.37
C GLY A 861 -25.80 3.90 13.63
N CYS A 862 -25.07 2.87 14.08
CA CYS A 862 -24.10 2.97 15.18
C CYS A 862 -23.05 4.08 14.96
N ALA A 863 -22.50 4.19 13.75
CA ALA A 863 -21.56 5.26 13.40
C ALA A 863 -22.23 6.65 13.47
N THR A 864 -23.42 6.81 12.91
CA THR A 864 -24.20 8.06 12.95
C THR A 864 -24.52 8.49 14.38
N LEU A 865 -24.91 7.56 15.26
CA LEU A 865 -25.18 7.83 16.67
C LEU A 865 -23.91 8.24 17.44
N LEU A 866 -22.76 7.58 17.20
CA LEU A 866 -21.48 7.99 17.78
C LEU A 866 -21.06 9.38 17.32
N PHE A 867 -21.29 9.72 16.05
CA PHE A 867 -21.01 11.06 15.52
C PHE A 867 -21.95 12.14 16.06
N ALA A 868 -23.25 11.85 16.23
CA ALA A 868 -24.19 12.76 16.89
C ALA A 868 -23.78 13.04 18.34
N ALA A 869 -23.34 12.00 19.07
CA ALA A 869 -22.77 12.10 20.41
C ALA A 869 -21.38 12.80 20.48
N GLY A 870 -20.88 13.36 19.38
CA GLY A 870 -19.63 14.13 19.34
C GLY A 870 -18.34 13.30 19.45
N VAL A 871 -18.41 11.98 19.23
CA VAL A 871 -17.23 11.11 19.32
C VAL A 871 -16.27 11.39 18.14
N PRO A 872 -14.96 11.67 18.38
CA PRO A 872 -14.03 12.01 17.31
C PRO A 872 -13.91 10.91 16.23
N PRO A 873 -13.80 11.25 14.92
CA PRO A 873 -13.84 10.26 13.83
C PRO A 873 -12.79 9.14 13.94
N ARG A 874 -11.64 9.41 14.56
CA ARG A 874 -10.60 8.41 14.83
C ARG A 874 -11.05 7.36 15.85
N VAL A 875 -11.75 7.77 16.90
CA VAL A 875 -12.30 6.86 17.93
C VAL A 875 -13.46 6.05 17.34
N VAL A 876 -14.31 6.67 16.51
CA VAL A 876 -15.37 5.95 15.76
C VAL A 876 -14.75 4.91 14.80
N MET A 877 -13.69 5.26 14.08
CA MET A 877 -12.93 4.34 13.23
C MET A 877 -12.39 3.13 14.01
N GLU A 878 -11.92 3.34 15.24
CA GLU A 878 -11.30 2.30 16.07
C GLU A 878 -12.33 1.38 16.74
N ILE A 879 -13.42 1.91 17.31
CA ILE A 879 -14.56 1.12 17.84
C ILE A 879 -15.10 0.20 16.74
N LEU A 880 -15.45 0.78 15.59
CA LEU A 880 -15.97 0.04 14.45
C LEU A 880 -14.90 -0.87 13.82
N GLY A 881 -13.62 -0.55 13.98
CA GLY A 881 -12.51 -1.25 13.32
C GLY A 881 -12.57 -1.10 11.80
N HIS A 882 -12.63 0.12 11.27
CA HIS A 882 -12.35 0.39 9.86
C HIS A 882 -10.82 0.41 9.61
N SER A 883 -10.39 0.00 8.42
CA SER A 883 -8.97 -0.02 8.04
C SER A 883 -8.47 1.31 7.46
N GLN A 884 -9.38 2.20 7.07
CA GLN A 884 -9.12 3.52 6.50
C GLN A 884 -10.14 4.50 7.06
N ILE A 885 -9.72 5.71 7.42
CA ILE A 885 -10.60 6.71 8.05
C ILE A 885 -11.70 7.19 7.09
N ALA A 886 -11.43 7.26 5.79
CA ALA A 886 -12.38 7.61 4.74
C ALA A 886 -13.66 6.73 4.76
N VAL A 887 -13.56 5.45 5.14
CA VAL A 887 -14.74 4.57 5.27
C VAL A 887 -15.66 5.01 6.42
N THR A 888 -15.11 5.69 7.42
CA THR A 888 -15.87 6.28 8.54
C THR A 888 -16.37 7.69 8.17
N MET A 889 -15.55 8.51 7.51
CA MET A 889 -15.92 9.86 7.06
C MET A 889 -17.05 9.85 6.01
N ASN A 890 -17.08 8.87 5.11
CA ASN A 890 -18.19 8.72 4.15
C ASN A 890 -19.52 8.31 4.80
N ILE A 891 -19.53 7.99 6.10
CA ILE A 891 -20.76 7.84 6.90
C ILE A 891 -21.08 9.17 7.58
N TYR A 892 -20.05 9.88 8.07
CA TYR A 892 -20.19 11.23 8.62
C TYR A 892 -20.81 12.21 7.63
N THR A 893 -20.48 12.16 6.33
CA THR A 893 -21.02 13.09 5.31
C THR A 893 -22.55 13.14 5.19
N HIS A 894 -23.28 12.19 5.78
CA HIS A 894 -24.75 12.23 5.91
C HIS A 894 -25.22 12.86 7.24
N VAL A 895 -24.57 13.94 7.71
CA VAL A 895 -25.01 14.69 8.92
C VAL A 895 -26.37 15.35 8.67
N THR A 896 -27.41 14.84 9.32
CA THR A 896 -28.73 15.48 9.39
C THR A 896 -28.66 16.78 10.19
N ASP A 897 -29.56 17.73 9.89
CA ASP A 897 -29.55 19.05 10.57
C ASP A 897 -29.77 18.97 12.09
N GLY A 898 -30.35 17.86 12.59
CA GLY A 898 -30.45 17.56 14.01
C GLY A 898 -29.09 17.54 14.72
N SER A 899 -28.11 16.80 14.19
CA SER A 899 -26.77 16.72 14.79
C SER A 899 -26.00 18.05 14.68
N ARG A 900 -26.29 18.87 13.66
CA ARG A 900 -25.75 20.24 13.57
C ARG A 900 -26.29 21.13 14.69
N ARG A 901 -27.60 21.06 14.96
CA ARG A 901 -28.23 21.74 16.10
C ARG A 901 -27.71 21.22 17.44
N GLU A 902 -27.49 19.91 17.60
CA GLU A 902 -26.93 19.37 18.84
C GLU A 902 -25.48 19.82 19.08
N ALA A 903 -24.65 19.89 18.04
CA ALA A 903 -23.30 20.45 18.13
C ALA A 903 -23.30 21.93 18.54
N MET A 904 -24.20 22.75 17.96
CA MET A 904 -24.39 24.14 18.39
C MET A 904 -24.93 24.23 19.84
N GLY A 905 -25.87 23.36 20.22
CA GLY A 905 -26.35 23.25 21.59
C GLY A 905 -25.27 22.76 22.57
N HIS A 906 -24.23 22.07 22.11
CA HIS A 906 -23.04 21.76 22.91
C HIS A 906 -22.15 23.00 23.07
N MET A 907 -21.98 23.80 22.02
CA MET A 907 -21.28 25.09 22.07
C MET A 907 -21.95 26.04 23.09
N ASP A 908 -23.29 26.18 23.05
CA ASP A 908 -24.06 26.94 24.04
C ASP A 908 -23.79 26.48 25.48
N ARG A 909 -23.76 25.16 25.71
CA ARG A 909 -23.49 24.56 27.03
C ARG A 909 -22.05 24.79 27.51
N LEU A 910 -21.08 24.91 26.59
CA LEU A 910 -19.70 25.30 26.90
C LEU A 910 -19.57 26.80 27.19
N LEU A 911 -20.17 27.66 26.37
CA LEU A 911 -20.11 29.12 26.51
C LEU A 911 -20.82 29.61 27.78
N ARG A 912 -22.00 29.06 28.09
CA ARG A 912 -22.74 29.36 29.35
C ARG A 912 -21.98 28.95 30.62
N ARG A 913 -20.95 28.11 30.53
CA ARG A 913 -20.13 27.67 31.67
C ARG A 913 -19.01 28.65 32.07
N ARG A 914 -18.92 29.83 31.45
CA ARG A 914 -17.87 30.84 31.67
C ARG A 914 -18.39 32.23 32.08
N ARG A 915 -19.37 32.29 32.97
CA ARG A 915 -19.51 33.43 33.90
C ARG A 915 -19.29 32.94 35.32
N PRO A 916 -18.21 33.37 36.01
CA PRO A 916 -18.25 33.50 37.46
C PRO A 916 -19.44 34.40 37.83
N ALA A 917 -20.06 34.14 38.99
CA ALA A 917 -20.85 35.17 39.65
C ALA A 917 -19.89 36.09 40.42
N GLU A 918 -20.19 37.38 40.41
CA GLU A 918 -19.66 38.37 41.36
C GLU A 918 -20.42 38.27 42.69
#